data_AF-A0A9E2I6A5-F1
#
_entry.id   AF-A0A9E2I6A5-F1
#
_cell.length_a   1.000
_cell.length_b   1.000
_cell.length_c   1.000
_cell.angle_alpha   90.00
_cell.angle_beta   90.00
_cell.angle_gamma   90.00
#
_symmetry.space_group_name_H-M   'P 1'
#
loop_
_entity.id
_entity.type
_entity.pdbx_description
1 polymer ?
#
loop_
_entity_poly.entity_id
_entity_poly.type
_entity_poly.pdbx_seq_one_letter_code
_entity_poly.pdbx_strand_id
1 'polypeptide(L)'
;MNVKEFYRNKLVSIPEAVALAQSHHIIGTAMAASEPVGLLSELGNHKDRLQDVTVWVCLPLRLYDFVLEPEMAGHFFVENWFYGAPDREVHSQGRTSYIPNNLHAAAKVRLEAAGNHLDIFWGTATPPDKRGYMSLSACLVVEKMLIEAADLVVLEINENLPWTLGDTQIHISEVDYLVENHVPMFELPSAPTVAWEQAIGRYIAELIEDGATLQLGIGGIPNAITAFLMERCDLGIHTEMFTDGMVDLYEAGVVTGKRKTIWQGKMVGAFALGSQKLYDFVDKNLGVEFQQGKVTNDPYTIARNYKMISVNTALQVDINGQVCSQSIGPRHYSGTGGQLDTHRGAQMSPGGRGIIALRSTAQEGTISTIVPMLAQGAEVTIPGQDVDTVVTEYGIARLRGLSVKNRMETLIKIAHPDFRDWIRQEAERLNIVPRLVVPGFEAPKTKSRRIASRVTADTIKLGTICDLSGPQASIGMAAFRGFSTYYDHVNHWGGVHGRQIELVVEDHAFNPARAKLAATKLVVRDKVFAIVSPLGTAPNLAVLDYLLSKDIPVVSPHSGVSTWSNPFERTYFALQPSYQVEGRILAQYVLDVLKLKRIAIFAVDDQFGQEGSAAFTAELKKAGIELTVTLRHGIDESTPEKWVAELTAAEPELVLLYTYVKPAADLLCAAYAAVFHPAWLGSYVISGPDLLQFAGAEASHDLRVAGYPSGPRTHRGERLYRNLMARFFPGETPGTHNRIGYAAAQLVVEGLRRAGPDLTREGFIQALESLEDWTGGVLPPISYSPTDHRGLTALALQRAINGRWVVETGLLKLKE
;
A
#
# COMPACT_ATOMS: atom_id res chain seq x y z
N MET A 1 42.90 1.87 -45.78
CA MET A 1 42.02 3.02 -46.07
C MET A 1 42.25 4.09 -45.01
N ASN A 2 42.06 5.36 -45.36
CA ASN A 2 42.10 6.47 -44.39
C ASN A 2 40.86 6.37 -43.46
N VAL A 3 40.99 6.65 -42.16
CA VAL A 3 39.86 6.64 -41.20
C VAL A 3 38.67 7.47 -41.71
N LYS A 4 38.94 8.61 -42.34
CA LYS A 4 37.91 9.48 -42.94
C LYS A 4 37.12 8.79 -44.06
N GLU A 5 37.76 7.89 -44.79
CA GLU A 5 37.14 7.12 -45.87
C GLU A 5 36.29 5.99 -45.31
N PHE A 6 36.78 5.28 -44.28
CA PHE A 6 35.97 4.30 -43.54
C PHE A 6 34.72 4.94 -42.97
N TYR A 7 34.85 6.09 -42.30
CA TYR A 7 33.72 6.82 -41.72
C TYR A 7 32.69 7.18 -42.78
N ARG A 8 33.12 7.82 -43.88
CA ARG A 8 32.22 8.23 -44.96
C ARG A 8 31.50 7.04 -45.61
N ASN A 9 32.17 5.90 -45.75
CA ASN A 9 31.58 4.71 -46.39
C ASN A 9 30.56 3.98 -45.50
N LYS A 10 30.62 4.18 -44.18
CA LYS A 10 29.73 3.54 -43.20
C LYS A 10 28.61 4.47 -42.72
N LEU A 11 28.76 5.78 -42.95
CA LEU A 11 27.78 6.78 -42.53
C LEU A 11 26.50 6.68 -43.39
N VAL A 12 25.37 6.50 -42.71
CA VAL A 12 24.01 6.51 -43.28
C VAL A 12 23.12 7.41 -42.44
N SER A 13 21.93 7.76 -42.94
CA SER A 13 20.94 8.50 -42.15
C SER A 13 20.27 7.59 -41.10
N ILE A 14 19.71 8.17 -40.04
CA ILE A 14 18.97 7.42 -39.01
C ILE A 14 17.83 6.58 -39.63
N PRO A 15 16.96 7.11 -40.51
CA PRO A 15 15.91 6.29 -41.14
C PRO A 15 16.46 5.16 -42.01
N GLU A 16 17.59 5.35 -42.69
CA GLU A 16 18.24 4.28 -43.47
C GLU A 16 18.81 3.18 -42.57
N ALA A 17 19.42 3.54 -41.45
CA ALA A 17 19.90 2.57 -40.47
C ALA A 17 18.75 1.78 -39.84
N VAL A 18 17.67 2.45 -39.44
CA VAL A 18 16.50 1.78 -38.84
C VAL A 18 15.77 0.92 -39.88
N ALA A 19 15.79 1.30 -41.16
CA ALA A 19 15.25 0.49 -42.27
C ALA A 19 15.92 -0.89 -42.42
N LEU A 20 17.10 -1.11 -41.82
CA LEU A 20 17.78 -2.42 -41.81
C LEU A 20 17.07 -3.45 -40.92
N ALA A 21 16.28 -3.02 -39.92
CA ALA A 21 15.48 -3.94 -39.11
C ALA A 21 14.44 -4.68 -39.97
N GLN A 22 14.16 -5.93 -39.68
CA GLN A 22 13.09 -6.69 -40.31
C GLN A 22 12.15 -7.27 -39.24
N SER A 23 10.96 -7.70 -39.64
CA SER A 23 10.03 -8.39 -38.74
C SER A 23 10.72 -9.58 -38.09
N HIS A 24 10.39 -9.85 -36.82
CA HIS A 24 10.98 -10.91 -35.99
C HIS A 24 12.47 -10.74 -35.63
N HIS A 25 13.11 -9.62 -36.00
CA HIS A 25 14.45 -9.32 -35.51
C HIS A 25 14.46 -9.09 -34.00
N ILE A 26 15.59 -9.43 -33.39
CA ILE A 26 15.98 -9.06 -32.04
C ILE A 26 16.98 -7.91 -32.13
N ILE A 27 16.62 -6.78 -31.52
CA ILE A 27 17.47 -5.59 -31.44
C ILE A 27 17.98 -5.45 -30.01
N GLY A 28 19.30 -5.55 -29.82
CA GLY A 28 19.98 -5.30 -28.56
C GLY A 28 20.45 -3.86 -28.49
N THR A 29 20.31 -3.22 -27.34
CA THR A 29 20.63 -1.79 -27.18
C THR A 29 21.70 -1.55 -26.14
N ALA A 30 22.52 -0.53 -26.34
CA ALA A 30 23.33 0.05 -25.26
C ALA A 30 22.41 0.66 -24.19
N MET A 31 22.84 0.61 -22.93
CA MET A 31 21.97 0.92 -21.80
C MET A 31 22.24 2.29 -21.18
N ALA A 32 21.27 2.78 -20.41
CA ALA A 32 21.36 3.98 -19.58
C ALA A 32 21.87 5.21 -20.37
N ALA A 33 22.89 5.90 -19.88
CA ALA A 33 23.36 7.15 -20.50
C ALA A 33 23.95 6.97 -21.91
N SER A 34 24.16 5.73 -22.37
CA SER A 34 24.63 5.38 -23.71
C SER A 34 23.51 4.88 -24.64
N GLU A 35 22.23 5.11 -24.30
CA GLU A 35 21.11 4.81 -25.19
C GLU A 35 21.24 5.52 -26.56
N PRO A 36 21.04 4.82 -27.70
CA PRO A 36 21.06 5.42 -29.03
C PRO A 36 19.73 6.14 -29.33
N VAL A 37 19.62 7.37 -28.82
CA VAL A 37 18.39 8.17 -28.79
C VAL A 37 17.78 8.33 -30.18
N GLY A 38 18.59 8.62 -31.20
CA GLY A 38 18.12 8.84 -32.56
C GLY A 38 17.51 7.58 -33.17
N LEU A 39 18.24 6.46 -33.11
CA LEU A 39 17.77 5.17 -33.59
C LEU A 39 16.48 4.70 -32.88
N LEU A 40 16.43 4.83 -31.55
CA LEU A 40 15.25 4.44 -30.77
C LEU A 40 14.03 5.35 -31.00
N SER A 41 14.27 6.65 -31.22
CA SER A 41 13.18 7.60 -31.52
C SER A 41 12.58 7.36 -32.90
N GLU A 42 13.39 6.92 -33.87
CA GLU A 42 12.93 6.67 -35.24
C GLU A 42 12.21 5.31 -35.39
N LEU A 43 12.49 4.32 -34.52
CA LEU A 43 11.93 2.97 -34.64
C LEU A 43 10.39 2.93 -34.78
N GLY A 44 9.67 3.74 -33.99
CA GLY A 44 8.21 3.81 -34.04
C GLY A 44 7.65 4.22 -35.40
N ASN A 45 8.36 5.06 -36.15
CA ASN A 45 7.95 5.53 -37.48
C ASN A 45 7.94 4.42 -38.53
N HIS A 46 8.49 3.26 -38.20
CA HIS A 46 8.58 2.10 -39.09
C HIS A 46 7.60 0.98 -38.74
N LYS A 47 6.63 1.20 -37.84
CA LYS A 47 5.64 0.18 -37.45
C LYS A 47 4.96 -0.48 -38.65
N ASP A 48 4.63 0.29 -39.71
CA ASP A 48 3.84 -0.23 -40.84
C ASP A 48 4.58 -1.30 -41.66
N ARG A 49 5.91 -1.40 -41.55
CA ARG A 49 6.71 -2.45 -42.22
C ARG A 49 7.17 -3.57 -41.27
N LEU A 50 7.10 -3.36 -39.96
CA LEU A 50 7.69 -4.23 -38.95
C LEU A 50 6.61 -4.95 -38.15
N GLN A 51 6.81 -6.23 -37.87
CA GLN A 51 5.96 -7.01 -36.99
C GLN A 51 6.84 -7.82 -36.04
N ASP A 52 6.41 -7.92 -34.79
CA ASP A 52 7.02 -8.82 -33.80
C ASP A 52 8.54 -8.62 -33.62
N VAL A 53 9.01 -7.36 -33.67
CA VAL A 53 10.41 -7.03 -33.38
C VAL A 53 10.61 -6.99 -31.87
N THR A 54 11.57 -7.76 -31.38
CA THR A 54 11.91 -7.80 -29.95
C THR A 54 13.05 -6.82 -29.67
N VAL A 55 12.89 -5.94 -28.68
CA VAL A 55 13.92 -4.97 -28.30
C VAL A 55 14.41 -5.27 -26.88
N TRP A 56 15.69 -5.63 -26.76
CA TRP A 56 16.35 -5.85 -25.48
C TRP A 56 16.91 -4.53 -24.94
N VAL A 57 16.41 -4.13 -23.78
CA VAL A 57 16.80 -2.86 -23.13
C VAL A 57 17.15 -3.10 -21.65
N CYS A 58 17.95 -2.21 -21.09
CA CYS A 58 18.24 -2.18 -19.66
C CYS A 58 18.24 -0.73 -19.19
N LEU A 59 17.50 -0.43 -18.12
CA LEU A 59 17.45 0.91 -17.51
C LEU A 59 17.24 2.04 -18.54
N PRO A 60 16.15 2.02 -19.34
CA PRO A 60 15.85 3.11 -20.26
C PRO A 60 15.52 4.39 -19.48
N LEU A 61 16.19 5.49 -19.84
CA LEU A 61 16.12 6.80 -19.19
C LEU A 61 15.16 7.76 -19.92
N ARG A 62 14.88 7.50 -21.20
CA ARG A 62 13.97 8.31 -22.03
C ARG A 62 12.69 7.57 -22.38
N LEU A 63 11.74 8.35 -22.89
CA LEU A 63 10.44 7.90 -23.37
C LEU A 63 10.52 7.73 -24.88
N TYR A 64 10.12 6.57 -25.39
CA TYR A 64 10.11 6.27 -26.82
C TYR A 64 8.74 5.76 -27.26
N ASP A 65 8.24 6.28 -28.37
CA ASP A 65 6.88 6.00 -28.86
C ASP A 65 6.65 4.52 -29.14
N PHE A 66 7.67 3.80 -29.65
CA PHE A 66 7.60 2.35 -29.93
C PHE A 66 7.26 1.52 -28.68
N VAL A 67 7.47 2.07 -27.48
CA VAL A 67 7.11 1.45 -26.19
C VAL A 67 5.75 1.96 -25.70
N LEU A 68 5.51 3.27 -25.80
CA LEU A 68 4.41 3.95 -25.12
C LEU A 68 3.09 3.94 -25.91
N GLU A 69 3.15 4.01 -27.23
CA GLU A 69 1.97 4.22 -28.07
C GLU A 69 1.18 2.92 -28.30
N PRO A 70 -0.12 2.84 -27.96
CA PRO A 70 -0.89 1.59 -28.04
C PRO A 70 -0.90 0.95 -29.44
N GLU A 71 -0.80 1.78 -30.48
CA GLU A 71 -0.71 1.37 -31.88
C GLU A 71 0.59 0.61 -32.23
N MET A 72 1.57 0.59 -31.33
CA MET A 72 2.81 -0.17 -31.49
C MET A 72 2.66 -1.65 -31.09
N ALA A 73 1.53 -2.02 -30.48
CA ALA A 73 1.25 -3.39 -30.08
C ALA A 73 1.25 -4.34 -31.30
N GLY A 74 1.97 -5.45 -31.19
CA GLY A 74 2.17 -6.42 -32.28
C GLY A 74 3.29 -6.06 -33.27
N HIS A 75 3.78 -4.81 -33.23
CA HIS A 75 4.94 -4.38 -34.01
C HIS A 75 6.24 -4.52 -33.21
N PHE A 76 6.22 -4.10 -31.95
CA PHE A 76 7.37 -4.13 -31.07
C PHE A 76 7.03 -4.78 -29.72
N PHE A 77 7.98 -5.53 -29.17
CA PHE A 77 7.90 -6.06 -27.82
C PHE A 77 9.21 -5.79 -27.07
N VAL A 78 9.11 -5.21 -25.88
CA VAL A 78 10.29 -4.90 -25.07
C VAL A 78 10.55 -6.05 -24.10
N GLU A 79 11.79 -6.55 -24.09
CA GLU A 79 12.26 -7.40 -23.00
C GLU A 79 13.34 -6.64 -22.22
N ASN A 80 13.08 -6.42 -20.94
CA ASN A 80 13.86 -5.47 -20.15
C ASN A 80 14.50 -6.13 -18.91
N TRP A 81 15.79 -5.91 -18.70
CA TRP A 81 16.52 -6.36 -17.51
C TRP A 81 16.36 -5.46 -16.29
N PHE A 82 15.84 -4.24 -16.46
CA PHE A 82 15.64 -3.27 -15.39
C PHE A 82 14.56 -2.24 -15.76
N TYR A 83 13.39 -2.34 -15.13
CA TYR A 83 12.24 -1.47 -15.42
C TYR A 83 12.46 -0.02 -14.99
N GLY A 84 12.18 0.90 -15.91
CA GLY A 84 11.96 2.31 -15.64
C GLY A 84 10.49 2.63 -15.36
N ALA A 85 10.17 3.92 -15.26
CA ALA A 85 8.78 4.37 -15.23
C ALA A 85 7.94 3.91 -16.44
N PRO A 86 8.46 3.92 -17.70
CA PRO A 86 7.70 3.54 -18.88
C PRO A 86 7.28 2.07 -18.84
N ASP A 87 8.18 1.18 -18.43
CA ASP A 87 7.92 -0.25 -18.37
C ASP A 87 6.80 -0.59 -17.38
N ARG A 88 6.78 0.09 -16.23
CA ARG A 88 5.74 -0.08 -15.22
C ARG A 88 4.36 0.34 -15.69
N GLU A 89 4.27 1.26 -16.64
CA GLU A 89 3.04 1.75 -17.24
C GLU A 89 2.51 0.76 -18.30
N VAL A 90 3.40 0.26 -19.16
CA VAL A 90 3.03 -0.55 -20.33
C VAL A 90 3.02 -2.06 -20.09
N HIS A 91 3.60 -2.55 -18.99
CA HIS A 91 3.64 -3.99 -18.66
C HIS A 91 2.25 -4.63 -18.60
N SER A 92 1.30 -3.99 -17.91
CA SER A 92 -0.09 -4.49 -17.81
C SER A 92 -0.85 -4.49 -19.15
N GLN A 93 -0.28 -3.84 -20.16
CA GLN A 93 -0.83 -3.70 -21.51
C GLN A 93 -0.18 -4.71 -22.47
N GLY A 94 0.68 -5.60 -21.99
CA GLY A 94 1.28 -6.68 -22.77
C GLY A 94 2.39 -6.24 -23.73
N ARG A 95 3.07 -5.12 -23.47
CA ARG A 95 4.10 -4.56 -24.38
C ARG A 95 5.54 -4.66 -23.87
N THR A 96 5.72 -5.02 -22.60
CA THR A 96 7.03 -5.27 -22.02
C THR A 96 7.01 -6.45 -21.04
N SER A 97 8.11 -7.18 -20.97
CA SER A 97 8.35 -8.23 -19.98
C SER A 97 9.74 -8.10 -19.35
N TYR A 98 9.83 -8.52 -18.09
CA TYR A 98 11.07 -8.51 -17.32
C TYR A 98 11.92 -9.74 -17.64
N ILE A 99 13.24 -9.56 -17.69
CA ILE A 99 14.24 -10.62 -17.78
C ILE A 99 14.96 -10.75 -16.43
N PRO A 100 14.64 -11.75 -15.59
CA PRO A 100 15.36 -12.00 -14.35
C PRO A 100 16.84 -12.32 -14.60
N ASN A 101 17.74 -11.61 -13.92
CA ASN A 101 19.18 -11.77 -14.13
C ASN A 101 20.02 -11.45 -12.88
N ASN A 102 21.31 -11.80 -12.94
CA ASN A 102 22.36 -11.15 -12.17
C ASN A 102 23.24 -10.38 -13.16
N LEU A 103 23.61 -9.14 -12.85
CA LEU A 103 24.18 -8.24 -13.84
C LEU A 103 25.49 -8.76 -14.45
N HIS A 104 26.35 -9.44 -13.66
CA HIS A 104 27.60 -10.01 -14.18
C HIS A 104 27.38 -11.05 -15.29
N ALA A 105 26.19 -11.65 -15.39
CA ALA A 105 25.85 -12.70 -16.34
C ALA A 105 24.72 -12.30 -17.31
N ALA A 106 24.21 -11.07 -17.23
CA ALA A 106 22.98 -10.65 -17.91
C ALA A 106 23.02 -10.90 -19.42
N ALA A 107 24.02 -10.35 -20.12
CA ALA A 107 24.16 -10.53 -21.56
C ALA A 107 24.45 -11.99 -21.94
N LYS A 108 25.38 -12.64 -21.22
CA LYS A 108 25.78 -14.02 -21.50
C LYS A 108 24.60 -14.98 -21.47
N VAL A 109 23.86 -15.00 -20.36
CA VAL A 109 22.73 -15.93 -20.17
C VAL A 109 21.61 -15.61 -21.16
N ARG A 110 21.38 -14.33 -21.45
CA ARG A 110 20.36 -13.95 -22.42
C ARG A 110 20.73 -14.40 -23.84
N LEU A 111 21.97 -14.19 -24.25
CA LEU A 111 22.48 -14.65 -25.56
C LEU A 111 22.38 -16.17 -25.65
N GLU A 112 22.81 -16.92 -24.62
CA GLU A 112 22.68 -18.38 -24.60
C GLU A 112 21.22 -18.84 -24.80
N ALA A 113 20.26 -18.17 -24.15
CA ALA A 113 18.84 -18.45 -24.31
C ALA A 113 18.31 -18.12 -25.72
N ALA A 114 18.92 -17.14 -26.40
CA ALA A 114 18.63 -16.75 -27.77
C ALA A 114 19.46 -17.53 -28.82
N GLY A 115 20.16 -18.61 -28.42
CA GLY A 115 20.99 -19.40 -29.35
C GLY A 115 22.35 -18.79 -29.70
N ASN A 116 22.86 -17.91 -28.83
CA ASN A 116 24.07 -17.09 -29.02
C ASN A 116 24.00 -16.21 -30.27
N HIS A 117 22.82 -15.68 -30.55
CA HIS A 117 22.52 -14.89 -31.74
C HIS A 117 21.86 -13.56 -31.36
N LEU A 118 22.21 -12.50 -32.07
CA LEU A 118 21.54 -11.21 -32.04
C LEU A 118 21.49 -10.63 -33.47
N ASP A 119 20.31 -10.21 -33.95
CA ASP A 119 20.20 -9.71 -35.33
C ASP A 119 20.86 -8.33 -35.48
N ILE A 120 20.58 -7.42 -34.54
CA ILE A 120 21.11 -6.05 -34.61
C ILE A 120 21.51 -5.57 -33.22
N PHE A 121 22.68 -4.96 -33.10
CA PHE A 121 23.05 -4.13 -31.95
C PHE A 121 23.02 -2.65 -32.32
N TRP A 122 22.36 -1.85 -31.48
CA TRP A 122 22.36 -0.40 -31.53
C TRP A 122 23.02 0.17 -30.28
N GLY A 123 23.98 1.06 -30.46
CA GLY A 123 24.60 1.76 -29.34
C GLY A 123 25.12 3.14 -29.73
N THR A 124 25.74 3.84 -28.79
CA THR A 124 26.36 5.13 -29.04
C THR A 124 27.88 5.06 -28.93
N ALA A 125 28.59 5.94 -29.65
CA ALA A 125 30.02 6.12 -29.44
C ALA A 125 30.46 7.56 -29.72
N THR A 126 31.63 7.92 -29.19
CA THR A 126 32.32 9.17 -29.56
C THR A 126 32.73 9.15 -31.04
N PRO A 127 33.03 10.30 -31.67
CA PRO A 127 33.69 10.32 -32.97
C PRO A 127 35.02 9.53 -32.95
N PRO A 128 35.43 8.95 -34.09
CA PRO A 128 36.68 8.19 -34.17
C PRO A 128 37.90 9.11 -34.02
N ASP A 129 38.92 8.61 -33.32
CA ASP A 129 40.23 9.24 -33.24
C ASP A 129 41.01 9.09 -34.55
N LYS A 130 42.23 9.66 -34.59
CA LYS A 130 43.11 9.60 -35.77
C LYS A 130 43.52 8.17 -36.18
N ARG A 131 43.31 7.18 -35.32
CA ARG A 131 43.64 5.77 -35.52
C ARG A 131 42.39 4.93 -35.82
N GLY A 132 41.20 5.53 -35.81
CA GLY A 132 39.94 4.85 -36.10
C GLY A 132 39.26 4.22 -34.89
N TYR A 133 39.75 4.49 -33.67
CA TYR A 133 39.08 4.04 -32.45
C TYR A 133 38.00 5.03 -32.02
N MET A 134 36.91 4.51 -31.50
CA MET A 134 35.82 5.24 -30.84
C MET A 134 35.71 4.74 -29.40
N SER A 135 35.09 5.52 -28.53
CA SER A 135 34.74 5.09 -27.17
C SER A 135 33.25 4.83 -27.06
N LEU A 136 32.85 3.68 -26.51
CA LEU A 136 31.47 3.37 -26.10
C LEU A 136 30.99 4.22 -24.89
N SER A 137 31.90 5.05 -24.37
CA SER A 137 31.62 6.14 -23.43
C SER A 137 31.05 5.66 -22.09
N ALA A 138 29.84 6.07 -21.73
CA ALA A 138 29.32 6.01 -20.37
C ALA A 138 28.85 4.62 -19.92
N CYS A 139 28.86 3.59 -20.78
CA CYS A 139 28.35 2.28 -20.43
C CYS A 139 29.05 1.11 -21.13
N LEU A 140 29.31 0.04 -20.37
CA LEU A 140 29.97 -1.18 -20.84
C LEU A 140 29.44 -2.46 -20.16
N VAL A 141 28.26 -2.41 -19.56
CA VAL A 141 27.70 -3.54 -18.81
C VAL A 141 27.47 -4.76 -19.71
N VAL A 142 26.81 -4.57 -20.85
CA VAL A 142 26.40 -5.64 -21.79
C VAL A 142 26.93 -5.42 -23.21
N GLU A 143 27.30 -4.18 -23.53
CA GLU A 143 27.50 -3.65 -24.88
C GLU A 143 28.47 -4.49 -25.69
N LYS A 144 29.69 -4.74 -25.18
CA LYS A 144 30.69 -5.53 -25.92
C LYS A 144 30.25 -6.95 -26.22
N MET A 145 29.56 -7.60 -25.28
CA MET A 145 29.04 -8.96 -25.51
C MET A 145 27.93 -8.96 -26.56
N LEU A 146 27.09 -7.93 -26.60
CA LEU A 146 26.05 -7.81 -27.62
C LEU A 146 26.65 -7.46 -29.00
N ILE A 147 27.66 -6.58 -29.05
CA ILE A 147 28.41 -6.25 -30.27
C ILE A 147 29.07 -7.51 -30.85
N GLU A 148 29.74 -8.32 -30.02
CA GLU A 148 30.39 -9.56 -30.44
C GLU A 148 29.42 -10.61 -30.99
N ALA A 149 28.15 -10.57 -30.58
CA ALA A 149 27.12 -11.53 -30.97
C ALA A 149 26.19 -11.03 -32.09
N ALA A 150 26.27 -9.75 -32.47
CA ALA A 150 25.37 -9.14 -33.44
C ALA A 150 25.79 -9.42 -34.88
N ASP A 151 24.81 -9.73 -35.74
CA ASP A 151 25.02 -9.80 -37.19
C ASP A 151 25.26 -8.41 -37.79
N LEU A 152 24.61 -7.38 -37.23
CA LEU A 152 24.76 -5.99 -37.63
C LEU A 152 25.00 -5.08 -36.43
N VAL A 153 26.08 -4.30 -36.49
CA VAL A 153 26.44 -3.30 -35.48
C VAL A 153 26.25 -1.90 -36.04
N VAL A 154 25.33 -1.15 -35.45
CA VAL A 154 25.09 0.27 -35.78
C VAL A 154 25.43 1.14 -34.58
N LEU A 155 26.36 2.09 -34.76
CA LEU A 155 26.70 3.06 -33.71
C LEU A 155 26.24 4.47 -34.08
N GLU A 156 25.55 5.10 -33.14
CA GLU A 156 25.17 6.50 -33.17
C GLU A 156 26.31 7.37 -32.60
N ILE A 157 26.89 8.20 -33.46
CA ILE A 157 28.02 9.07 -33.14
C ILE A 157 27.53 10.36 -32.50
N ASN A 158 27.99 10.61 -31.28
CA ASN A 158 27.64 11.79 -30.50
C ASN A 158 28.90 12.47 -29.93
N GLU A 159 29.12 13.74 -30.31
CA GLU A 159 30.26 14.54 -29.84
C GLU A 159 30.19 14.92 -28.37
N ASN A 160 28.99 14.87 -27.76
CA ASN A 160 28.78 15.19 -26.34
C ASN A 160 29.17 14.04 -25.41
N LEU A 161 29.51 12.87 -25.94
CA LEU A 161 29.93 11.72 -25.16
C LEU A 161 31.37 11.90 -24.65
N PRO A 162 31.66 11.65 -23.36
CA PRO A 162 33.03 11.61 -22.89
C PRO A 162 33.79 10.43 -23.50
N TRP A 163 35.07 10.64 -23.81
CA TRP A 163 36.00 9.57 -24.14
C TRP A 163 36.45 8.91 -22.84
N THR A 164 35.73 7.88 -22.40
CA THR A 164 36.10 7.10 -21.22
C THR A 164 37.23 6.13 -21.53
N LEU A 165 38.04 5.79 -20.52
CA LEU A 165 39.16 4.85 -20.63
C LEU A 165 38.81 3.49 -20.05
N GLY A 166 39.57 2.47 -20.44
CA GLY A 166 39.40 1.08 -19.99
C GLY A 166 39.13 0.17 -21.17
N ASP A 167 38.18 -0.73 -21.03
CA ASP A 167 37.77 -1.63 -22.11
C ASP A 167 36.67 -1.01 -23.00
N THR A 168 36.59 0.31 -23.11
CA THR A 168 35.50 1.01 -23.83
C THR A 168 35.80 1.28 -25.30
N GLN A 169 37.05 1.07 -25.74
CA GLN A 169 37.45 1.33 -27.12
C GLN A 169 36.96 0.22 -28.08
N ILE A 170 36.48 0.66 -29.24
CA ILE A 170 36.11 -0.15 -30.42
C ILE A 170 36.64 0.50 -31.69
N HIS A 171 37.15 -0.27 -32.65
CA HIS A 171 37.66 0.27 -33.91
C HIS A 171 36.53 0.34 -34.96
N ILE A 172 36.57 1.35 -35.82
CA ILE A 172 35.56 1.58 -36.88
C ILE A 172 35.40 0.42 -37.88
N SER A 173 36.38 -0.49 -37.95
CA SER A 173 36.26 -1.71 -38.76
C SER A 173 35.35 -2.78 -38.15
N GLU A 174 35.04 -2.68 -36.87
CA GLU A 174 34.19 -3.61 -36.11
C GLU A 174 32.72 -3.18 -36.10
N VAL A 175 32.38 -2.12 -36.84
CA VAL A 175 31.05 -1.52 -36.88
C VAL A 175 30.58 -1.52 -38.32
N ASP A 176 29.34 -1.92 -38.61
CA ASP A 176 28.82 -1.99 -39.98
C ASP A 176 28.42 -0.61 -40.49
N TYR A 177 27.60 0.10 -39.72
CA TYR A 177 27.04 1.40 -40.07
C TYR A 177 27.19 2.42 -38.94
N LEU A 178 27.29 3.68 -39.33
CA LEU A 178 27.34 4.82 -38.44
C LEU A 178 26.18 5.75 -38.76
N VAL A 179 25.60 6.37 -37.73
CA VAL A 179 24.68 7.51 -37.86
C VAL A 179 25.18 8.65 -36.99
N GLU A 180 24.85 9.90 -37.32
CA GLU A 180 25.23 11.06 -36.51
C GLU A 180 24.01 11.61 -35.77
N ASN A 181 24.12 11.73 -34.44
CA ASN A 181 23.12 12.39 -33.61
C ASN A 181 23.78 13.03 -32.39
N HIS A 182 23.94 14.35 -32.43
CA HIS A 182 24.70 15.09 -31.42
C HIS A 182 23.76 15.72 -30.39
N VAL A 183 23.28 14.90 -29.47
CA VAL A 183 22.37 15.32 -28.39
C VAL A 183 23.10 15.40 -27.04
N PRO A 184 22.68 16.30 -26.13
CA PRO A 184 23.19 16.30 -24.77
C PRO A 184 23.00 14.94 -24.07
N MET A 185 23.95 14.59 -23.22
CA MET A 185 23.86 13.44 -22.32
C MET A 185 22.62 13.55 -21.44
N PHE A 186 22.04 12.41 -21.06
CA PHE A 186 21.00 12.42 -20.04
C PHE A 186 21.62 12.79 -18.69
N GLU A 187 21.10 13.83 -18.03
CA GLU A 187 21.56 14.20 -16.69
C GLU A 187 20.57 13.72 -15.63
N LEU A 188 21.09 13.01 -14.63
CA LEU A 188 20.35 12.67 -13.42
C LEU A 188 20.62 13.74 -12.34
N PRO A 189 19.66 14.62 -12.02
CA PRO A 189 19.88 15.68 -11.06
C PRO A 189 20.08 15.12 -9.64
N SER A 190 21.05 15.68 -8.93
CA SER A 190 21.26 15.38 -7.51
C SER A 190 20.21 16.10 -6.65
N ALA A 191 19.30 15.33 -6.05
CA ALA A 191 18.31 15.87 -5.12
C ALA A 191 18.93 16.09 -3.72
N PRO A 192 18.55 17.16 -2.99
CA PRO A 192 18.93 17.32 -1.59
C PRO A 192 18.47 16.15 -0.72
N THR A 193 19.31 15.75 0.23
CA THR A 193 18.99 14.64 1.14
C THR A 193 18.01 15.08 2.24
N VAL A 194 17.15 14.18 2.68
CA VAL A 194 16.20 14.42 3.78
C VAL A 194 16.67 13.79 5.09
N ALA A 195 16.06 14.19 6.21
CA ALA A 195 16.53 13.85 7.56
C ALA A 195 16.72 12.34 7.82
N TRP A 196 15.78 11.51 7.34
CA TRP A 196 15.88 10.05 7.54
C TRP A 196 16.97 9.42 6.65
N GLU A 197 17.24 9.98 5.46
CA GLU A 197 18.36 9.55 4.61
C GLU A 197 19.70 9.92 5.25
N GLN A 198 19.79 11.10 5.84
CA GLN A 198 20.97 11.54 6.60
C GLN A 198 21.23 10.67 7.83
N ALA A 199 20.17 10.24 8.52
CA ALA A 199 20.30 9.31 9.64
C ALA A 199 20.88 7.96 9.19
N ILE A 200 20.35 7.38 8.10
CA ILE A 200 20.87 6.16 7.49
C ILE A 200 22.32 6.36 7.04
N GLY A 201 22.61 7.45 6.32
CA GLY A 201 23.94 7.76 5.80
C GLY A 201 24.99 7.84 6.91
N ARG A 202 24.64 8.44 8.05
CA ARG A 202 25.50 8.51 9.24
C ARG A 202 25.82 7.12 9.80
N TYR A 203 24.81 6.27 10.00
CA TYR A 203 25.02 4.90 10.46
C TYR A 203 25.89 4.08 9.52
N ILE A 204 25.73 4.26 8.21
CA ILE A 204 26.54 3.55 7.22
C ILE A 204 27.98 4.09 7.21
N ALA A 205 28.19 5.40 7.34
CA ALA A 205 29.52 5.99 7.41
C ALA A 205 30.34 5.51 8.64
N GLU A 206 29.68 5.17 9.76
CA GLU A 206 30.32 4.52 10.91
C GLU A 206 30.87 3.12 10.60
N LEU A 207 30.33 2.45 9.58
CA LEU A 207 30.78 1.13 9.12
C LEU A 207 31.87 1.19 8.04
N ILE A 208 32.19 2.39 7.55
CA ILE A 208 33.18 2.62 6.50
C ILE A 208 34.46 3.15 7.17
N GLU A 209 35.48 2.31 7.17
CA GLU A 209 36.81 2.65 7.69
C GLU A 209 37.72 3.23 6.60
N ASP A 210 38.80 3.90 7.01
CA ASP A 210 39.85 4.34 6.08
C ASP A 210 40.44 3.16 5.29
N GLY A 211 40.77 3.43 4.03
CA GLY A 211 41.27 2.43 3.09
C GLY A 211 40.21 1.48 2.52
N ALA A 212 38.93 1.65 2.86
CA ALA A 212 37.85 0.83 2.30
C ALA A 212 37.66 1.04 0.79
N THR A 213 37.20 0.00 0.09
CA THR A 213 36.82 0.07 -1.32
C THR A 213 35.30 0.10 -1.42
N LEU A 214 34.70 1.07 -2.10
CA LEU A 214 33.26 1.29 -2.08
C LEU A 214 32.58 0.90 -3.39
N GLN A 215 31.41 0.29 -3.25
CA GLN A 215 30.31 0.32 -4.21
C GLN A 215 29.11 0.98 -3.54
N LEU A 216 28.56 2.00 -4.20
CA LEU A 216 27.36 2.71 -3.76
C LEU A 216 26.35 2.73 -4.91
N GLY A 217 25.06 2.66 -4.60
CA GLY A 217 23.98 2.90 -5.57
C GLY A 217 23.74 4.38 -5.86
N ILE A 218 22.57 4.70 -6.44
CA ILE A 218 22.05 6.07 -6.62
C ILE A 218 20.93 6.39 -5.63
N GLY A 219 20.65 7.70 -5.49
CA GLY A 219 19.52 8.22 -4.71
C GLY A 219 19.95 8.93 -3.42
N GLY A 220 18.97 9.37 -2.63
CA GLY A 220 19.22 10.19 -1.46
C GLY A 220 20.05 9.50 -0.36
N ILE A 221 19.92 8.18 -0.18
CA ILE A 221 20.75 7.43 0.79
C ILE A 221 22.24 7.43 0.38
N PRO A 222 22.64 6.98 -0.84
CA PRO A 222 24.01 7.11 -1.31
C PRO A 222 24.57 8.54 -1.25
N ASN A 223 23.78 9.54 -1.66
CA ASN A 223 24.19 10.94 -1.59
C ASN A 223 24.42 11.40 -0.14
N ALA A 224 23.63 10.90 0.82
CA ALA A 224 23.84 11.20 2.23
C ALA A 224 25.13 10.56 2.77
N ILE A 225 25.47 9.35 2.32
CA ILE A 225 26.68 8.65 2.74
C ILE A 225 27.92 9.44 2.35
N THR A 226 28.04 9.87 1.08
CA THR A 226 29.25 10.57 0.59
C THR A 226 29.53 11.84 1.39
N ALA A 227 28.51 12.58 1.82
CA ALA A 227 28.66 13.75 2.68
C ALA A 227 29.34 13.44 4.03
N PHE A 228 29.09 12.25 4.62
CA PHE A 228 29.71 11.82 5.88
C PHE A 228 31.07 11.15 5.72
N LEU A 229 31.53 10.92 4.49
CA LEU A 229 32.83 10.31 4.20
C LEU A 229 33.94 11.34 3.91
N MET A 230 33.62 12.64 3.91
CA MET A 230 34.56 13.71 3.57
C MET A 230 35.83 13.77 4.44
N GLU A 231 35.79 13.17 5.63
CA GLU A 231 36.93 13.12 6.56
C GLU A 231 37.67 11.78 6.55
N ARG A 232 37.26 10.83 5.68
CA ARG A 232 37.95 9.54 5.53
C ARG A 232 39.21 9.68 4.69
N CYS A 233 40.10 8.71 4.82
CA CYS A 233 41.37 8.69 4.11
C CYS A 233 41.52 7.45 3.21
N ASP A 234 42.13 7.67 2.05
CA ASP A 234 42.58 6.63 1.12
C ASP A 234 41.50 5.62 0.67
N LEU A 235 40.27 6.09 0.50
CA LEU A 235 39.19 5.26 -0.01
C LEU A 235 39.47 4.82 -1.47
N GLY A 236 38.93 3.67 -1.84
CA GLY A 236 38.92 3.16 -3.21
C GLY A 236 37.50 3.07 -3.76
N ILE A 237 37.36 3.01 -5.09
CA ILE A 237 36.08 2.80 -5.76
C ILE A 237 36.20 1.59 -6.69
N HIS A 238 35.32 0.62 -6.48
CA HIS A 238 35.04 -0.50 -7.38
C HIS A 238 33.52 -0.65 -7.37
N THR A 239 32.84 -0.12 -8.37
CA THR A 239 31.38 0.03 -8.34
C THR A 239 30.75 -0.54 -9.60
N GLU A 240 29.47 -0.81 -9.57
CA GLU A 240 28.70 -1.03 -10.80
C GLU A 240 28.59 0.29 -11.60
N MET A 241 28.18 1.35 -10.90
CA MET A 241 27.86 2.65 -11.48
C MET A 241 28.62 3.77 -10.77
N PHE A 242 29.19 4.69 -11.55
CA PHE A 242 29.73 5.96 -11.06
C PHE A 242 28.63 7.01 -10.90
N THR A 243 28.77 7.83 -9.86
CA THR A 243 27.83 8.91 -9.50
C THR A 243 28.58 10.17 -9.07
N ASP A 244 27.91 11.32 -9.09
CA ASP A 244 28.46 12.63 -8.71
C ASP A 244 29.14 12.62 -7.32
N GLY A 245 28.54 11.93 -6.35
CA GLY A 245 29.08 11.87 -4.99
C GLY A 245 30.46 11.20 -4.92
N MET A 246 30.79 10.29 -5.85
CA MET A 246 32.12 9.70 -5.93
C MET A 246 33.15 10.70 -6.51
N VAL A 247 32.70 11.59 -7.39
CA VAL A 247 33.53 12.69 -7.91
C VAL A 247 33.87 13.66 -6.78
N ASP A 248 32.87 14.02 -5.97
CA ASP A 248 33.09 14.91 -4.81
C ASP A 248 34.16 14.35 -3.85
N LEU A 249 34.10 13.04 -3.55
CA LEU A 249 35.08 12.38 -2.69
C LEU A 249 36.48 12.31 -3.34
N TYR A 250 36.55 12.14 -4.66
CA TYR A 250 37.82 12.16 -5.38
C TYR A 250 38.45 13.55 -5.37
N GLU A 251 37.69 14.59 -5.70
CA GLU A 251 38.15 15.98 -5.71
C GLU A 251 38.58 16.47 -4.32
N ALA A 252 37.93 15.97 -3.27
CA ALA A 252 38.32 16.21 -1.88
C ALA A 252 39.60 15.47 -1.45
N GLY A 253 40.15 14.60 -2.31
CA GLY A 253 41.33 13.77 -2.00
C GLY A 253 41.05 12.59 -1.07
N VAL A 254 39.77 12.32 -0.77
CA VAL A 254 39.34 11.20 0.08
C VAL A 254 39.49 9.88 -0.67
N VAL A 255 39.08 9.85 -1.95
CA VAL A 255 39.26 8.69 -2.83
C VAL A 255 40.61 8.79 -3.51
N THR A 256 41.53 7.88 -3.17
CA THR A 256 42.86 7.79 -3.79
C THR A 256 43.08 6.45 -4.50
N GLY A 257 42.33 5.42 -4.14
CA GLY A 257 42.49 4.06 -4.66
C GLY A 257 43.81 3.37 -4.27
N LYS A 258 44.67 4.00 -3.46
CA LYS A 258 46.01 3.48 -3.10
C LYS A 258 45.95 2.18 -2.28
N ARG A 259 44.85 1.95 -1.58
CA ARG A 259 44.64 0.78 -0.70
C ARG A 259 43.89 -0.36 -1.38
N LYS A 260 43.42 -0.18 -2.62
CA LYS A 260 42.83 -1.27 -3.40
C LYS A 260 43.86 -2.37 -3.65
N THR A 261 43.41 -3.61 -3.80
CA THR A 261 44.29 -4.75 -4.13
C THR A 261 44.50 -4.88 -5.64
N ILE A 262 43.46 -4.55 -6.40
CA ILE A 262 43.39 -4.62 -7.86
C ILE A 262 43.05 -3.22 -8.39
N TRP A 263 43.57 -2.86 -9.57
CA TRP A 263 43.44 -1.50 -10.11
C TRP A 263 43.83 -0.41 -9.07
N GLN A 264 45.00 -0.59 -8.46
CA GLN A 264 45.56 0.39 -7.52
C GLN A 264 45.63 1.78 -8.14
N GLY A 265 45.18 2.78 -7.38
CA GLY A 265 45.15 4.17 -7.81
C GLY A 265 44.03 4.52 -8.79
N LYS A 266 43.12 3.59 -9.11
CA LYS A 266 42.04 3.82 -10.07
C LYS A 266 40.65 3.58 -9.46
N MET A 267 39.70 4.42 -9.86
CA MET A 267 38.26 4.19 -9.74
C MET A 267 37.82 3.26 -10.87
N VAL A 268 37.12 2.17 -10.54
CA VAL A 268 36.70 1.16 -11.52
C VAL A 268 35.18 0.99 -11.48
N GLY A 269 34.54 0.94 -12.64
CA GLY A 269 33.11 0.66 -12.75
C GLY A 269 32.63 0.29 -14.14
N ALA A 270 31.35 -0.03 -14.28
CA ALA A 270 30.77 -0.53 -15.53
C ALA A 270 30.08 0.56 -16.36
N PHE A 271 29.43 1.50 -15.67
CA PHE A 271 28.76 2.62 -16.31
C PHE A 271 28.71 3.87 -15.43
N ALA A 272 28.28 4.99 -15.99
CA ALA A 272 28.17 6.28 -15.31
C ALA A 272 26.80 6.93 -15.54
N LEU A 273 26.17 7.40 -14.47
CA LEU A 273 24.92 8.16 -14.53
C LEU A 273 24.92 9.23 -13.44
N GLY A 274 24.79 10.49 -13.86
CA GLY A 274 24.92 11.64 -12.97
C GLY A 274 24.66 12.94 -13.72
N SER A 275 25.21 14.04 -13.22
CA SER A 275 25.16 15.33 -13.92
C SER A 275 26.32 15.49 -14.90
N GLN A 276 26.32 16.60 -15.65
CA GLN A 276 27.44 16.97 -16.52
C GLN A 276 28.80 16.96 -15.80
N LYS A 277 28.83 17.27 -14.49
CA LYS A 277 30.04 17.18 -13.66
C LYS A 277 30.70 15.80 -13.75
N LEU A 278 29.92 14.73 -13.65
CA LEU A 278 30.44 13.38 -13.72
C LEU A 278 30.97 13.06 -15.12
N TYR A 279 30.24 13.46 -16.16
CA TYR A 279 30.66 13.21 -17.55
C TYR A 279 31.96 13.94 -17.89
N ASP A 280 32.11 15.18 -17.47
CA ASP A 280 33.35 15.95 -17.61
C ASP A 280 34.51 15.30 -16.83
N PHE A 281 34.22 14.81 -15.61
CA PHE A 281 35.23 14.17 -14.76
C PHE A 281 35.78 12.87 -15.36
N VAL A 282 34.96 12.07 -16.05
CA VAL A 282 35.40 10.79 -16.62
C VAL A 282 36.04 10.92 -18.01
N ASP A 283 35.90 12.06 -18.71
CA ASP A 283 36.53 12.28 -20.02
C ASP A 283 38.05 12.22 -19.91
N LYS A 284 38.66 11.23 -20.57
CA LYS A 284 40.12 11.00 -20.67
C LYS A 284 40.85 10.96 -19.33
N ASN A 285 40.15 10.65 -18.25
CA ASN A 285 40.72 10.63 -16.92
C ASN A 285 41.44 9.30 -16.64
N LEU A 286 42.77 9.33 -16.56
CA LEU A 286 43.61 8.15 -16.28
C LEU A 286 43.35 7.50 -14.91
N GLY A 287 42.71 8.23 -13.99
CA GLY A 287 42.29 7.74 -12.68
C GLY A 287 40.99 6.94 -12.71
N VAL A 288 40.28 6.88 -13.84
CA VAL A 288 39.01 6.19 -14.00
C VAL A 288 39.14 5.11 -15.09
N GLU A 289 38.59 3.93 -14.83
CA GLU A 289 38.58 2.82 -15.79
C GLU A 289 37.22 2.14 -15.84
N PHE A 290 36.66 2.07 -17.04
CA PHE A 290 35.42 1.34 -17.32
C PHE A 290 35.75 -0.08 -17.74
N GLN A 291 35.09 -1.04 -17.11
CA GLN A 291 35.27 -2.47 -17.34
C GLN A 291 33.91 -3.14 -17.54
N GLN A 292 33.88 -4.27 -18.27
CA GLN A 292 32.62 -4.91 -18.61
C GLN A 292 31.85 -5.36 -17.35
N GLY A 293 30.51 -5.40 -17.42
CA GLY A 293 29.65 -5.86 -16.32
C GLY A 293 30.06 -7.24 -15.79
N LYS A 294 30.47 -8.15 -16.67
CA LYS A 294 31.00 -9.47 -16.32
C LYS A 294 32.28 -9.47 -15.47
N VAL A 295 32.97 -8.34 -15.38
CA VAL A 295 34.21 -8.14 -14.62
C VAL A 295 33.93 -7.33 -13.36
N THR A 296 33.28 -6.19 -13.50
CA THR A 296 33.00 -5.27 -12.38
C THR A 296 32.04 -5.88 -11.37
N ASN A 297 31.05 -6.63 -11.85
CA ASN A 297 30.02 -7.25 -11.03
C ASN A 297 30.29 -8.72 -10.72
N ASP A 298 31.37 -9.32 -11.22
CA ASP A 298 31.72 -10.70 -10.82
C ASP A 298 32.08 -10.73 -9.32
N PRO A 299 31.34 -11.50 -8.48
CA PRO A 299 31.62 -11.58 -7.05
C PRO A 299 33.06 -11.99 -6.73
N TYR A 300 33.70 -12.81 -7.56
CA TYR A 300 35.10 -13.22 -7.36
C TYR A 300 36.09 -12.07 -7.63
N THR A 301 35.80 -11.24 -8.62
CA THR A 301 36.59 -10.03 -8.89
C THR A 301 36.40 -9.02 -7.77
N ILE A 302 35.16 -8.78 -7.33
CA ILE A 302 34.84 -7.88 -6.21
C ILE A 302 35.56 -8.32 -4.93
N ALA A 303 35.53 -9.62 -4.62
CA ALA A 303 36.15 -10.22 -3.43
C ALA A 303 37.66 -9.97 -3.31
N ARG A 304 38.35 -9.69 -4.42
CA ARG A 304 39.79 -9.41 -4.40
C ARG A 304 40.13 -8.04 -3.86
N ASN A 305 39.19 -7.08 -3.86
CA ASN A 305 39.41 -5.77 -3.28
C ASN A 305 39.57 -5.85 -1.75
N TYR A 306 40.32 -4.93 -1.17
CA TYR A 306 40.52 -4.82 0.28
C TYR A 306 39.38 -4.01 0.90
N LYS A 307 38.82 -4.50 2.02
CA LYS A 307 37.71 -3.86 2.75
C LYS A 307 36.60 -3.39 1.82
N MET A 308 36.12 -4.29 0.97
CA MET A 308 35.05 -3.97 0.04
C MET A 308 33.73 -3.72 0.81
N ILE A 309 33.19 -2.53 0.71
CA ILE A 309 31.89 -2.16 1.28
C ILE A 309 30.91 -1.94 0.13
N SER A 310 29.88 -2.77 0.08
CA SER A 310 28.77 -2.63 -0.85
C SER A 310 27.56 -2.07 -0.10
N VAL A 311 26.97 -1.00 -0.65
CA VAL A 311 25.75 -0.40 -0.10
C VAL A 311 24.67 -0.35 -1.17
N ASN A 312 23.58 -1.07 -0.91
CA ASN A 312 22.43 -1.16 -1.79
C ASN A 312 21.13 -0.82 -1.05
N THR A 313 20.09 -0.42 -1.77
CA THR A 313 18.77 -0.10 -1.19
C THR A 313 17.74 -1.20 -1.43
N ALA A 314 16.75 -1.30 -0.55
CA ALA A 314 15.65 -2.28 -0.65
C ALA A 314 14.27 -1.67 -0.41
N LEU A 315 13.22 -2.39 -0.84
CA LEU A 315 11.81 -2.07 -0.58
C LEU A 315 11.33 -2.71 0.72
N GLN A 316 11.68 -3.97 0.96
CA GLN A 316 11.31 -4.70 2.18
C GLN A 316 12.41 -5.66 2.63
N VAL A 317 12.49 -5.89 3.94
CA VAL A 317 13.29 -6.96 4.55
C VAL A 317 12.42 -7.75 5.52
N ASP A 318 12.35 -9.06 5.37
CA ASP A 318 11.62 -9.89 6.33
C ASP A 318 12.46 -10.36 7.53
N ILE A 319 11.83 -10.99 8.53
CA ILE A 319 12.56 -11.47 9.73
C ILE A 319 13.48 -12.67 9.47
N ASN A 320 13.28 -13.39 8.36
CA ASN A 320 14.24 -14.38 7.88
C ASN A 320 15.49 -13.69 7.29
N GLY A 321 15.43 -12.37 7.05
CA GLY A 321 16.47 -11.58 6.42
C GLY A 321 16.43 -11.62 4.90
N GLN A 322 15.33 -12.10 4.30
CA GLN A 322 15.15 -12.01 2.86
C GLN A 322 14.91 -10.56 2.47
N VAL A 323 15.57 -10.11 1.41
CA VAL A 323 15.50 -8.72 0.92
C VAL A 323 14.76 -8.70 -0.40
N CYS A 324 13.77 -7.82 -0.52
CA CYS A 324 13.07 -7.53 -1.77
C CYS A 324 13.37 -6.09 -2.19
N SER A 325 13.88 -5.91 -3.41
CA SER A 325 14.27 -4.60 -3.95
C SER A 325 13.61 -4.27 -5.30
N GLN A 326 13.06 -5.28 -5.99
CA GLN A 326 12.64 -5.15 -7.40
C GLN A 326 11.13 -5.25 -7.63
N SER A 327 10.33 -5.60 -6.62
CA SER A 327 8.90 -5.84 -6.78
C SER A 327 8.08 -5.35 -5.58
N ILE A 328 6.80 -5.07 -5.82
CA ILE A 328 5.81 -4.73 -4.79
C ILE A 328 4.73 -5.80 -4.84
N GLY A 329 4.84 -6.81 -3.97
CA GLY A 329 4.08 -8.05 -4.13
C GLY A 329 4.38 -8.65 -5.52
N PRO A 330 3.38 -9.08 -6.30
CA PRO A 330 3.61 -9.69 -7.61
C PRO A 330 3.94 -8.67 -8.73
N ARG A 331 3.91 -7.36 -8.45
CA ARG A 331 4.13 -6.33 -9.47
C ARG A 331 5.60 -5.96 -9.54
N HIS A 332 6.21 -6.21 -10.70
CA HIS A 332 7.58 -5.79 -10.97
C HIS A 332 7.71 -4.26 -10.96
N TYR A 333 8.79 -3.74 -10.37
CA TYR A 333 9.01 -2.31 -10.15
C TYR A 333 10.32 -1.79 -10.75
N SER A 334 11.41 -2.55 -10.63
CA SER A 334 12.74 -2.17 -11.11
C SER A 334 13.50 -3.37 -11.69
N GLY A 335 14.53 -3.87 -11.01
CA GLY A 335 15.35 -5.01 -11.41
C GLY A 335 16.40 -5.30 -10.33
N THR A 336 17.04 -6.47 -10.40
CA THR A 336 18.08 -6.87 -9.43
C THR A 336 19.32 -5.99 -9.53
N GLY A 337 19.70 -5.61 -10.75
CA GLY A 337 21.02 -5.06 -11.06
C GLY A 337 22.13 -5.97 -10.51
N GLY A 338 23.25 -5.39 -10.09
CA GLY A 338 24.32 -6.07 -9.39
C GLY A 338 24.17 -6.14 -7.88
N GLN A 339 22.96 -5.95 -7.34
CA GLN A 339 22.77 -5.86 -5.90
C GLN A 339 23.28 -7.13 -5.18
N LEU A 340 22.85 -8.32 -5.62
CA LEU A 340 23.29 -9.57 -5.01
C LEU A 340 24.78 -9.84 -5.27
N ASP A 341 25.25 -9.50 -6.47
CA ASP A 341 26.63 -9.66 -6.91
C ASP A 341 27.62 -8.90 -6.01
N THR A 342 27.38 -7.60 -5.85
CA THR A 342 28.19 -6.70 -5.04
C THR A 342 28.10 -7.04 -3.56
N HIS A 343 26.91 -7.42 -3.09
CA HIS A 343 26.69 -7.82 -1.70
C HIS A 343 27.43 -9.11 -1.35
N ARG A 344 27.45 -10.12 -2.23
CA ARG A 344 28.23 -11.36 -2.04
C ARG A 344 29.74 -11.11 -2.16
N GLY A 345 30.16 -10.40 -3.21
CA GLY A 345 31.57 -10.07 -3.42
C GLY A 345 32.18 -9.30 -2.25
N ALA A 346 31.43 -8.35 -1.67
CA ALA A 346 31.85 -7.61 -0.49
C ALA A 346 32.05 -8.51 0.73
N GLN A 347 31.19 -9.50 0.96
CA GLN A 347 31.35 -10.44 2.08
C GLN A 347 32.54 -11.38 1.92
N MET A 348 32.94 -11.67 0.67
CA MET A 348 34.09 -12.50 0.36
C MET A 348 35.41 -11.72 0.46
N SER A 349 35.35 -10.39 0.50
CA SER A 349 36.51 -9.51 0.63
C SER A 349 37.07 -9.50 2.06
N PRO A 350 38.41 -9.48 2.25
CA PRO A 350 39.02 -9.30 3.55
C PRO A 350 38.58 -7.99 4.21
N GLY A 351 37.85 -8.10 5.33
CA GLY A 351 37.29 -6.95 6.04
C GLY A 351 36.11 -6.27 5.34
N GLY A 352 35.56 -6.90 4.30
CA GLY A 352 34.43 -6.36 3.54
C GLY A 352 33.06 -6.65 4.19
N ARG A 353 32.04 -5.95 3.69
CA ARG A 353 30.66 -5.99 4.21
C ARG A 353 29.65 -5.65 3.14
N GLY A 354 28.57 -6.43 3.09
CA GLY A 354 27.37 -6.08 2.33
C GLY A 354 26.36 -5.35 3.21
N ILE A 355 25.85 -4.20 2.76
CA ILE A 355 24.92 -3.35 3.51
C ILE A 355 23.66 -3.11 2.69
N ILE A 356 22.51 -3.38 3.32
CA ILE A 356 21.19 -3.10 2.78
C ILE A 356 20.55 -1.96 3.57
N ALA A 357 20.27 -0.87 2.87
CA ALA A 357 19.70 0.33 3.45
C ALA A 357 18.24 0.51 3.01
N LEU A 358 17.36 0.83 3.96
CA LEU A 358 15.98 1.17 3.67
C LEU A 358 15.41 2.05 4.76
N ARG A 359 14.49 2.95 4.41
CA ARG A 359 13.61 3.59 5.39
C ARG A 359 12.80 2.53 6.12
N SER A 360 12.54 2.70 7.41
CA SER A 360 11.80 1.72 8.23
C SER A 360 10.29 1.64 7.90
N THR A 361 9.75 2.66 7.22
CA THR A 361 8.34 2.73 6.82
C THR A 361 8.14 3.27 5.41
N ALA A 362 7.00 3.00 4.81
CA ALA A 362 6.54 3.52 3.52
C ALA A 362 5.13 4.12 3.65
N GLN A 363 4.68 4.83 2.60
CA GLN A 363 3.35 5.45 2.53
C GLN A 363 3.06 6.32 3.77
N GLU A 364 3.88 7.34 4.00
CA GLU A 364 3.75 8.27 5.14
C GLU A 364 3.67 7.58 6.51
N GLY A 365 4.54 6.58 6.74
CA GLY A 365 4.61 5.87 8.02
C GLY A 365 3.56 4.78 8.22
N THR A 366 2.67 4.54 7.24
CA THR A 366 1.53 3.62 7.43
C THR A 366 1.87 2.15 7.17
N ILE A 367 2.97 1.87 6.46
CA ILE A 367 3.43 0.52 6.10
C ILE A 367 4.85 0.33 6.63
N SER A 368 5.13 -0.78 7.33
CA SER A 368 6.51 -1.15 7.70
C SER A 368 7.25 -1.75 6.51
N THR A 369 8.53 -1.42 6.36
CA THR A 369 9.42 -2.08 5.40
C THR A 369 10.20 -3.25 6.02
N ILE A 370 10.32 -3.27 7.36
CA ILE A 370 10.73 -4.46 8.12
C ILE A 370 9.47 -5.27 8.43
N VAL A 371 9.37 -6.48 7.89
CA VAL A 371 8.13 -7.27 7.91
C VAL A 371 8.33 -8.68 8.48
N PRO A 372 7.29 -9.32 9.02
CA PRO A 372 7.36 -10.73 9.43
C PRO A 372 7.64 -11.67 8.25
N MET A 373 7.03 -11.37 7.10
CA MET A 373 7.16 -12.13 5.87
C MET A 373 7.04 -11.14 4.71
N LEU A 374 7.82 -11.34 3.65
CA LEU A 374 7.67 -10.54 2.43
C LEU A 374 6.24 -10.65 1.89
N ALA A 375 5.76 -9.60 1.22
CA ALA A 375 4.42 -9.59 0.63
C ALA A 375 4.25 -10.78 -0.34
N GLN A 376 3.04 -11.32 -0.44
CA GLN A 376 2.78 -12.43 -1.36
C GLN A 376 3.14 -12.06 -2.80
N GLY A 377 3.94 -12.91 -3.45
CA GLY A 377 4.44 -12.69 -4.81
C GLY A 377 5.65 -11.76 -4.89
N ALA A 378 6.11 -11.18 -3.78
CA ALA A 378 7.33 -10.38 -3.77
C ALA A 378 8.55 -11.25 -4.11
N GLU A 379 9.36 -10.75 -5.03
CA GLU A 379 10.58 -11.38 -5.50
C GLU A 379 11.73 -11.16 -4.51
N VAL A 380 12.39 -12.25 -4.12
CA VAL A 380 13.58 -12.18 -3.26
C VAL A 380 14.79 -11.77 -4.10
N THR A 381 15.34 -10.58 -3.82
CA THR A 381 16.55 -10.05 -4.45
C THR A 381 17.81 -10.56 -3.76
N ILE A 382 17.86 -10.48 -2.43
CA ILE A 382 18.93 -11.10 -1.63
C ILE A 382 18.33 -12.18 -0.74
N PRO A 383 18.71 -13.45 -0.92
CA PRO A 383 18.27 -14.53 -0.06
C PRO A 383 18.74 -14.33 1.39
N GLY A 384 17.97 -14.87 2.35
CA GLY A 384 18.28 -14.73 3.77
C GLY A 384 19.65 -15.31 4.17
N GLN A 385 20.19 -16.29 3.43
CA GLN A 385 21.55 -16.80 3.67
C GLN A 385 22.66 -15.80 3.30
N ASP A 386 22.38 -14.87 2.39
CA ASP A 386 23.36 -13.92 1.87
C ASP A 386 23.29 -12.55 2.57
N VAL A 387 22.19 -12.22 3.25
CA VAL A 387 22.07 -10.92 3.93
C VAL A 387 23.15 -10.77 5.03
N ASP A 388 23.74 -9.58 5.08
CA ASP A 388 24.80 -9.26 6.05
C ASP A 388 24.32 -8.23 7.06
N THR A 389 24.25 -6.97 6.63
CA THR A 389 23.89 -5.84 7.49
C THR A 389 22.69 -5.11 6.90
N VAL A 390 21.71 -4.78 7.74
CA VAL A 390 20.54 -3.98 7.38
C VAL A 390 20.58 -2.68 8.18
N VAL A 391 20.31 -1.55 7.54
CA VAL A 391 20.34 -0.23 8.17
C VAL A 391 19.05 0.53 7.85
N THR A 392 18.45 1.11 8.88
CA THR A 392 17.34 2.07 8.76
C THR A 392 17.72 3.35 9.50
N GLU A 393 16.82 4.34 9.48
CA GLU A 393 16.96 5.57 10.26
C GLU A 393 16.97 5.34 11.79
N TYR A 394 16.69 4.12 12.26
CA TYR A 394 16.72 3.73 13.67
C TYR A 394 17.97 2.95 14.09
N GLY A 395 18.86 2.60 13.15
CA GLY A 395 20.15 1.98 13.47
C GLY A 395 20.56 0.82 12.58
N ILE A 396 21.50 0.02 13.10
CA ILE A 396 22.21 -1.03 12.37
C ILE A 396 21.83 -2.41 12.91
N ALA A 397 21.40 -3.31 12.04
CA ALA A 397 21.16 -4.72 12.34
C ALA A 397 22.17 -5.61 11.60
N ARG A 398 22.99 -6.37 12.34
CA ARG A 398 23.92 -7.36 11.79
C ARG A 398 23.30 -8.74 11.87
N LEU A 399 23.08 -9.41 10.74
CA LEU A 399 22.26 -10.62 10.65
C LEU A 399 23.06 -11.91 10.39
N ARG A 400 24.33 -11.79 9.96
CA ARG A 400 25.20 -12.95 9.68
C ARG A 400 25.32 -13.85 10.91
N GLY A 401 25.13 -15.15 10.71
CA GLY A 401 25.24 -16.16 11.76
C GLY A 401 24.13 -16.14 12.82
N LEU A 402 23.18 -15.20 12.76
CA LEU A 402 22.06 -15.18 13.69
C LEU A 402 20.98 -16.17 13.28
N SER A 403 20.39 -16.86 14.27
CA SER A 403 19.16 -17.62 14.11
C SER A 403 18.00 -16.69 13.75
N VAL A 404 16.93 -17.21 13.13
CA VAL A 404 15.75 -16.41 12.74
C VAL A 404 15.16 -15.63 13.93
N LYS A 405 15.14 -16.23 15.13
CA LYS A 405 14.75 -15.53 16.37
C LYS A 405 15.63 -14.32 16.66
N ASN A 406 16.95 -14.49 16.60
CA ASN A 406 17.89 -13.40 16.88
C ASN A 406 17.89 -12.35 15.76
N ARG A 407 17.65 -12.75 14.51
CA ARG A 407 17.44 -11.83 13.38
C ARG A 407 16.22 -10.97 13.62
N MET A 408 15.07 -11.55 13.96
CA MET A 408 13.86 -10.82 14.32
C MET A 408 14.13 -9.78 15.42
N GLU A 409 14.72 -10.18 16.55
CA GLU A 409 15.00 -9.25 17.66
C GLU A 409 16.00 -8.15 17.28
N THR A 410 16.91 -8.41 16.35
CA THR A 410 17.86 -7.41 15.84
C THR A 410 17.18 -6.45 14.87
N LEU A 411 16.34 -6.97 13.96
CA LEU A 411 15.58 -6.19 12.98
C LEU A 411 14.53 -5.30 13.66
N ILE A 412 13.85 -5.80 14.71
CA ILE A 412 12.87 -5.02 15.48
C ILE A 412 13.50 -3.76 16.09
N LYS A 413 14.76 -3.82 16.53
CA LYS A 413 15.45 -2.65 17.11
C LYS A 413 15.63 -1.51 16.10
N ILE A 414 15.70 -1.84 14.82
CA ILE A 414 15.84 -0.89 13.72
C ILE A 414 14.52 -0.70 12.95
N ALA A 415 13.45 -1.39 13.33
CA ALA A 415 12.11 -1.12 12.82
C ALA A 415 11.54 0.15 13.49
N HIS A 416 10.60 0.78 12.80
CA HIS A 416 9.84 1.89 13.36
C HIS A 416 9.10 1.44 14.64
N PRO A 417 9.13 2.24 15.74
CA PRO A 417 8.52 1.88 17.02
C PRO A 417 7.10 1.31 16.91
N ASP A 418 6.24 1.96 16.11
CA ASP A 418 4.84 1.57 15.87
C ASP A 418 4.62 0.14 15.33
N PHE A 419 5.65 -0.52 14.79
CA PHE A 419 5.54 -1.83 14.17
C PHE A 419 6.31 -2.92 14.91
N ARG A 420 7.10 -2.58 15.93
CA ARG A 420 7.97 -3.53 16.65
C ARG A 420 7.20 -4.69 17.27
N ASP A 421 6.11 -4.39 17.96
CA ASP A 421 5.29 -5.40 18.61
C ASP A 421 4.52 -6.24 17.60
N TRP A 422 3.99 -5.60 16.54
CA TRP A 422 3.34 -6.31 15.44
C TRP A 422 4.29 -7.30 14.77
N ILE A 423 5.54 -6.89 14.48
CA ILE A 423 6.53 -7.78 13.84
C ILE A 423 6.75 -9.04 14.70
N ARG A 424 6.95 -8.86 16.01
CA ARG A 424 7.16 -9.98 16.95
C ARG A 424 5.95 -10.89 17.02
N GLN A 425 4.78 -10.32 17.28
CA GLN A 425 3.54 -11.08 17.46
C GLN A 425 3.21 -11.87 16.19
N GLU A 426 3.37 -11.25 15.02
CA GLU A 426 3.07 -11.88 13.75
C GLU A 426 4.08 -12.98 13.37
N ALA A 427 5.36 -12.79 13.65
CA ALA A 427 6.38 -13.81 13.49
C ALA A 427 6.13 -15.06 14.36
N GLU A 428 5.72 -14.85 15.62
CA GLU A 428 5.30 -15.92 16.54
C GLU A 428 3.99 -16.57 16.10
N ARG A 429 3.05 -15.79 15.55
CA ARG A 429 1.76 -16.26 15.02
C ARG A 429 1.93 -17.14 13.79
N LEU A 430 2.88 -16.81 12.93
CA LEU A 430 3.23 -17.55 11.72
C LEU A 430 4.15 -18.76 12.01
N ASN A 431 4.55 -18.97 13.27
CA ASN A 431 5.52 -19.99 13.68
C ASN A 431 6.87 -19.89 12.94
N ILE A 432 7.26 -18.69 12.53
CA ILE A 432 8.60 -18.43 11.94
C ILE A 432 9.66 -18.42 13.05
N VAL A 433 9.28 -18.00 14.26
CA VAL A 433 10.11 -18.05 15.47
C VAL A 433 9.39 -18.81 16.59
N PRO A 434 10.13 -19.47 17.51
CA PRO A 434 9.53 -20.15 18.65
C PRO A 434 8.94 -19.12 19.63
N ARG A 435 7.72 -19.37 20.13
CA ARG A 435 7.14 -18.60 21.23
C ARG A 435 8.01 -18.73 22.48
N LEU A 436 8.30 -17.61 23.13
CA LEU A 436 8.96 -17.61 24.44
C LEU A 436 8.04 -18.29 25.46
N VAL A 437 8.38 -19.52 25.86
CA VAL A 437 7.72 -20.20 26.98
C VAL A 437 8.24 -19.55 28.27
N VAL A 438 7.41 -18.75 28.93
CA VAL A 438 7.68 -18.30 30.30
C VAL A 438 7.37 -19.48 31.23
N PRO A 439 8.34 -20.02 31.99
CA PRO A 439 8.08 -21.09 32.94
C PRO A 439 7.08 -20.61 34.00
N GLY A 440 5.92 -21.25 34.10
CA GLY A 440 4.91 -20.97 35.13
C GLY A 440 3.52 -20.58 34.61
N PHE A 441 3.30 -20.47 33.30
CA PHE A 441 1.95 -20.28 32.74
C PHE A 441 1.42 -21.59 32.16
N GLU A 442 0.72 -22.38 32.96
CA GLU A 442 -0.12 -23.48 32.46
C GLU A 442 -1.38 -22.87 31.83
N ALA A 443 -1.52 -23.00 30.50
CA ALA A 443 -2.79 -22.71 29.84
C ALA A 443 -3.88 -23.62 30.42
N PRO A 444 -5.07 -23.09 30.80
CA PRO A 444 -6.12 -23.88 31.41
C PRO A 444 -6.60 -24.96 30.44
N LYS A 445 -6.50 -26.22 30.87
CA LYS A 445 -7.06 -27.37 30.17
C LYS A 445 -8.59 -27.33 30.28
N THR A 446 -9.26 -26.66 29.35
CA THR A 446 -10.72 -26.73 29.23
C THR A 446 -11.11 -27.92 28.37
N LYS A 447 -11.81 -28.88 28.97
CA LYS A 447 -12.48 -29.98 28.24
C LYS A 447 -13.62 -29.39 27.42
N SER A 448 -13.38 -29.14 26.14
CA SER A 448 -14.40 -28.68 25.19
C SER A 448 -15.30 -29.84 24.73
N ARG A 449 -16.62 -29.68 24.93
CA ARG A 449 -17.64 -30.39 24.15
C ARG A 449 -17.71 -29.73 22.76
N ARG A 450 -17.26 -30.43 21.73
CA ARG A 450 -17.32 -29.98 20.33
C ARG A 450 -18.77 -30.03 19.81
N ILE A 451 -19.34 -28.87 19.50
CA ILE A 451 -20.29 -28.73 18.39
C ILE A 451 -19.52 -28.09 17.24
N ALA A 452 -19.54 -28.72 16.07
CA ALA A 452 -18.70 -28.37 14.93
C ALA A 452 -19.12 -27.02 14.27
N SER A 453 -18.51 -25.91 14.70
CA SER A 453 -18.36 -24.70 13.89
C SER A 453 -17.20 -24.92 12.89
N ARG A 454 -17.36 -24.49 11.61
CA ARG A 454 -16.30 -24.65 10.59
C ARG A 454 -15.26 -23.54 10.71
N VAL A 455 -14.48 -23.56 11.78
CA VAL A 455 -13.12 -23.02 11.73
C VAL A 455 -12.27 -24.10 11.09
N THR A 456 -11.78 -23.88 9.88
CA THR A 456 -10.87 -24.83 9.21
C THR A 456 -9.41 -24.45 9.54
N ALA A 457 -8.45 -25.19 8.98
CA ALA A 457 -7.04 -24.84 9.14
C ALA A 457 -6.71 -23.48 8.49
N ASP A 458 -7.49 -23.09 7.48
CA ASP A 458 -7.23 -22.02 6.52
C ASP A 458 -8.29 -20.91 6.48
N THR A 459 -9.48 -21.11 7.06
CA THR A 459 -10.61 -20.16 6.92
C THR A 459 -11.42 -20.00 8.21
N ILE A 460 -11.88 -18.77 8.47
CA ILE A 460 -12.90 -18.42 9.46
C ILE A 460 -14.12 -17.88 8.69
N LYS A 461 -15.22 -18.65 8.67
CA LYS A 461 -16.47 -18.21 8.05
C LYS A 461 -17.27 -17.33 9.01
N LEU A 462 -17.53 -16.09 8.64
CA LEU A 462 -18.44 -15.18 9.33
C LEU A 462 -19.72 -15.05 8.51
N GLY A 463 -20.85 -14.84 9.18
CA GLY A 463 -22.12 -14.58 8.52
C GLY A 463 -22.59 -13.16 8.75
N THR A 464 -23.35 -12.60 7.82
CA THR A 464 -24.15 -11.40 8.06
C THR A 464 -25.48 -11.51 7.34
N ILE A 465 -26.52 -10.93 7.94
CA ILE A 465 -27.83 -10.81 7.32
C ILE A 465 -28.10 -9.32 7.18
N CYS A 466 -28.13 -8.85 5.94
CA CYS A 466 -28.10 -7.43 5.63
C CYS A 466 -29.12 -7.13 4.52
N ASP A 467 -29.55 -5.87 4.40
CA ASP A 467 -30.41 -5.45 3.31
C ASP A 467 -29.58 -5.14 2.07
N LEU A 468 -29.57 -6.06 1.13
CA LEU A 468 -29.04 -5.82 -0.22
C LEU A 468 -30.16 -5.40 -1.18
N SER A 469 -31.42 -5.67 -0.80
CA SER A 469 -32.63 -5.21 -1.48
C SER A 469 -33.68 -4.72 -0.48
N GLY A 470 -34.82 -4.23 -0.97
CA GLY A 470 -35.90 -3.73 -0.12
C GLY A 470 -35.70 -2.29 0.36
N PRO A 471 -36.55 -1.81 1.29
CA PRO A 471 -36.66 -0.40 1.64
C PRO A 471 -35.40 0.18 2.31
N GLN A 472 -34.58 -0.67 2.93
CA GLN A 472 -33.40 -0.27 3.69
C GLN A 472 -32.07 -0.61 2.98
N ALA A 473 -32.10 -0.92 1.68
CA ALA A 473 -30.94 -1.35 0.92
C ALA A 473 -29.78 -0.32 0.88
N SER A 474 -30.07 0.99 0.93
CA SER A 474 -29.03 2.03 0.96
C SER A 474 -28.13 1.90 2.18
N ILE A 475 -28.72 1.65 3.35
CA ILE A 475 -28.04 1.44 4.62
C ILE A 475 -27.23 0.14 4.58
N GLY A 476 -27.87 -0.95 4.14
CA GLY A 476 -27.25 -2.26 4.14
C GLY A 476 -26.07 -2.40 3.17
N MET A 477 -26.19 -1.82 1.97
CA MET A 477 -25.08 -1.76 1.02
C MET A 477 -23.90 -0.92 1.54
N ALA A 478 -24.17 0.22 2.18
CA ALA A 478 -23.12 1.04 2.78
C ALA A 478 -22.40 0.28 3.91
N ALA A 479 -23.14 -0.33 4.85
CA ALA A 479 -22.55 -1.15 5.90
C ALA A 479 -21.72 -2.30 5.32
N PHE A 480 -22.24 -2.98 4.29
CA PHE A 480 -21.56 -4.08 3.58
C PHE A 480 -20.20 -3.69 3.04
N ARG A 481 -20.13 -2.58 2.31
CA ARG A 481 -18.88 -2.07 1.77
C ARG A 481 -17.88 -1.70 2.87
N GLY A 482 -18.37 -1.21 4.01
CA GLY A 482 -17.56 -0.92 5.18
C GLY A 482 -16.83 -2.14 5.73
N PHE A 483 -17.56 -3.21 6.08
CA PHE A 483 -16.92 -4.39 6.66
C PHE A 483 -16.11 -5.21 5.64
N SER A 484 -16.57 -5.33 4.39
CA SER A 484 -15.84 -6.09 3.36
C SER A 484 -14.46 -5.48 3.11
N THR A 485 -14.39 -4.15 3.01
CA THR A 485 -13.14 -3.40 2.84
C THR A 485 -12.10 -3.76 3.90
N TYR A 486 -12.50 -3.90 5.16
CA TYR A 486 -11.57 -4.21 6.24
C TYR A 486 -11.15 -5.68 6.24
N TYR A 487 -12.08 -6.62 5.98
CA TYR A 487 -11.73 -8.03 5.86
C TYR A 487 -10.81 -8.31 4.67
N ASP A 488 -11.06 -7.70 3.51
CA ASP A 488 -10.18 -7.82 2.34
C ASP A 488 -8.78 -7.27 2.64
N HIS A 489 -8.70 -6.15 3.35
CA HIS A 489 -7.42 -5.61 3.84
C HIS A 489 -6.70 -6.60 4.75
N VAL A 490 -7.38 -7.22 5.71
CA VAL A 490 -6.78 -8.19 6.65
C VAL A 490 -6.35 -9.47 5.92
N ASN A 491 -7.19 -9.97 5.00
CA ASN A 491 -6.92 -11.14 4.17
C ASN A 491 -5.70 -10.96 3.27
N HIS A 492 -5.55 -9.76 2.67
CA HIS A 492 -4.37 -9.39 1.89
C HIS A 492 -3.06 -9.54 2.67
N TRP A 493 -3.11 -9.37 4.00
CA TRP A 493 -1.96 -9.53 4.90
C TRP A 493 -1.91 -10.91 5.60
N GLY A 494 -2.59 -11.92 5.06
CA GLY A 494 -2.52 -13.30 5.55
C GLY A 494 -3.60 -13.69 6.56
N GLY A 495 -4.64 -12.87 6.73
CA GLY A 495 -5.81 -13.18 7.54
C GLY A 495 -5.56 -13.06 9.05
N VAL A 496 -6.33 -13.81 9.85
CA VAL A 496 -6.18 -13.85 11.33
C VAL A 496 -5.73 -15.24 11.74
N HIS A 497 -4.59 -15.33 12.43
CA HIS A 497 -3.99 -16.60 12.84
C HIS A 497 -3.83 -17.59 11.67
N GLY A 498 -3.51 -17.07 10.48
CA GLY A 498 -3.23 -17.85 9.26
C GLY A 498 -4.49 -18.28 8.52
N ARG A 499 -5.65 -17.81 8.97
CA ARG A 499 -6.95 -18.12 8.38
C ARG A 499 -7.52 -16.90 7.69
N GLN A 500 -7.92 -17.08 6.45
CA GLN A 500 -8.66 -16.07 5.69
C GLN A 500 -10.05 -15.90 6.32
N ILE A 501 -10.53 -14.66 6.36
CA ILE A 501 -11.89 -14.34 6.77
C ILE A 501 -12.78 -14.44 5.54
N GLU A 502 -13.73 -15.36 5.57
CA GLU A 502 -14.76 -15.47 4.53
C GLU A 502 -16.07 -14.95 5.10
N LEU A 503 -16.60 -13.87 4.52
CA LEU A 503 -17.90 -13.34 4.92
C LEU A 503 -19.01 -13.84 4.00
N VAL A 504 -19.96 -14.58 4.56
CA VAL A 504 -21.16 -15.07 3.88
C VAL A 504 -22.30 -14.10 4.15
N VAL A 505 -22.88 -13.54 3.09
CA VAL A 505 -23.92 -12.52 3.18
C VAL A 505 -25.25 -13.08 2.69
N GLU A 506 -26.30 -12.90 3.50
CA GLU A 506 -27.66 -13.22 3.12
C GLU A 506 -28.54 -11.97 3.12
N ASP A 507 -29.32 -11.81 2.05
CA ASP A 507 -30.26 -10.70 1.91
C ASP A 507 -31.61 -11.04 2.54
N HIS A 508 -32.09 -10.21 3.47
CA HIS A 508 -33.42 -10.37 4.07
C HIS A 508 -34.45 -9.33 3.64
N ALA A 509 -34.07 -8.30 2.87
CA ALA A 509 -34.97 -7.27 2.34
C ALA A 509 -35.89 -6.62 3.41
N PHE A 510 -35.34 -6.39 4.58
CA PHE A 510 -35.98 -5.88 5.80
C PHE A 510 -37.19 -6.70 6.27
N ASN A 511 -37.23 -7.99 5.93
CA ASN A 511 -38.33 -8.89 6.23
C ASN A 511 -37.96 -9.90 7.34
N PRO A 512 -38.65 -9.88 8.51
CA PRO A 512 -38.38 -10.80 9.62
C PRO A 512 -38.44 -12.29 9.28
N ALA A 513 -39.33 -12.72 8.39
CA ALA A 513 -39.45 -14.12 8.00
C ALA A 513 -38.26 -14.56 7.12
N ARG A 514 -37.82 -13.69 6.20
CA ARG A 514 -36.60 -13.93 5.42
C ARG A 514 -35.35 -13.94 6.31
N ALA A 515 -35.29 -13.06 7.32
CA ALA A 515 -34.19 -13.04 8.28
C ALA A 515 -34.05 -14.37 9.03
N LYS A 516 -35.15 -14.98 9.47
CA LYS A 516 -35.15 -16.32 10.08
C LYS A 516 -34.59 -17.41 9.15
N LEU A 517 -34.99 -17.39 7.88
CA LEU A 517 -34.49 -18.33 6.87
C LEU A 517 -32.99 -18.13 6.62
N ALA A 518 -32.56 -16.87 6.46
CA ALA A 518 -31.16 -16.50 6.28
C ALA A 518 -30.29 -16.91 7.47
N ALA A 519 -30.71 -16.60 8.70
CA ALA A 519 -30.02 -17.02 9.92
C ALA A 519 -29.89 -18.55 10.01
N THR A 520 -30.97 -19.26 9.70
CA THR A 520 -30.98 -20.73 9.70
C THR A 520 -29.99 -21.27 8.68
N LYS A 521 -29.94 -20.70 7.48
CA LYS A 521 -29.02 -21.08 6.41
C LYS A 521 -27.55 -20.86 6.83
N LEU A 522 -27.24 -19.67 7.35
CA LEU A 522 -25.90 -19.34 7.84
C LEU A 522 -25.43 -20.28 8.96
N VAL A 523 -26.32 -20.62 9.90
CA VAL A 523 -25.98 -21.47 11.05
C VAL A 523 -25.91 -22.96 10.66
N VAL A 524 -26.89 -23.47 9.91
CA VAL A 524 -27.03 -24.91 9.64
C VAL A 524 -26.21 -25.33 8.43
N ARG A 525 -26.33 -24.61 7.31
CA ARG A 525 -25.69 -24.94 6.04
C ARG A 525 -24.25 -24.44 6.01
N ASP A 526 -24.07 -23.14 6.26
CA ASP A 526 -22.77 -22.48 6.07
C ASP A 526 -21.87 -22.61 7.33
N LYS A 527 -22.48 -22.96 8.47
CA LYS A 527 -21.81 -23.25 9.75
C LYS A 527 -20.89 -22.12 10.21
N VAL A 528 -21.37 -20.89 10.07
CA VAL A 528 -20.62 -19.68 10.42
C VAL A 528 -20.19 -19.66 11.88
N PHE A 529 -19.04 -19.05 12.13
CA PHE A 529 -18.45 -18.90 13.45
C PHE A 529 -19.23 -17.89 14.29
N ALA A 530 -19.54 -16.72 13.72
CA ALA A 530 -20.29 -15.64 14.33
C ALA A 530 -21.15 -14.92 13.28
N ILE A 531 -22.16 -14.17 13.74
CA ILE A 531 -22.94 -13.24 12.93
C ILE A 531 -22.43 -11.83 13.19
N VAL A 532 -22.09 -11.09 12.14
CA VAL A 532 -21.46 -9.76 12.23
C VAL A 532 -22.34 -8.72 11.57
N SER A 533 -22.54 -7.59 12.24
CA SER A 533 -23.29 -6.45 11.74
C SER A 533 -24.65 -6.78 11.08
N PRO A 534 -25.48 -7.68 11.66
CA PRO A 534 -26.80 -7.96 11.10
C PRO A 534 -27.69 -6.70 11.15
N LEU A 535 -28.41 -6.42 10.08
CA LEU A 535 -29.12 -5.14 9.91
C LEU A 535 -30.58 -5.17 10.36
N GLY A 536 -31.02 -4.08 11.01
CA GLY A 536 -32.44 -3.78 11.20
C GLY A 536 -33.04 -4.32 12.51
N THR A 537 -33.89 -3.52 13.17
CA THR A 537 -34.45 -3.86 14.48
C THR A 537 -35.37 -5.09 14.44
N ALA A 538 -36.42 -5.05 13.61
CA ALA A 538 -37.37 -6.16 13.53
C ALA A 538 -36.74 -7.47 12.98
N PRO A 539 -35.90 -7.43 11.91
CA PRO A 539 -35.16 -8.62 11.47
C PRO A 539 -34.26 -9.24 12.54
N ASN A 540 -33.51 -8.43 13.30
CA ASN A 540 -32.64 -8.92 14.37
C ASN A 540 -33.43 -9.53 15.53
N LEU A 541 -34.49 -8.87 16.00
CA LEU A 541 -35.35 -9.41 17.06
C LEU A 541 -35.98 -10.76 16.65
N ALA A 542 -36.32 -10.91 15.38
CA ALA A 542 -36.90 -12.14 14.86
C ALA A 542 -35.93 -13.34 14.87
N VAL A 543 -34.62 -13.11 14.90
CA VAL A 543 -33.59 -14.16 14.92
C VAL A 543 -32.90 -14.31 16.28
N LEU A 544 -33.16 -13.39 17.22
CA LEU A 544 -32.52 -13.33 18.53
C LEU A 544 -32.53 -14.68 19.27
N ASP A 545 -33.72 -15.18 19.61
CA ASP A 545 -33.89 -16.44 20.36
C ASP A 545 -33.25 -17.63 19.66
N TYR A 546 -33.31 -17.65 18.32
CA TYR A 546 -32.69 -18.72 17.54
C TYR A 546 -31.17 -18.69 17.66
N LEU A 547 -30.54 -17.53 17.48
CA LEU A 547 -29.09 -17.38 17.59
C LEU A 547 -28.59 -17.62 19.02
N LEU A 548 -29.34 -17.17 20.03
CA LEU A 548 -29.09 -17.47 21.45
C LEU A 548 -29.12 -18.98 21.70
N SER A 549 -30.17 -19.68 21.25
CA SER A 549 -30.30 -21.14 21.42
C SER A 549 -29.20 -21.97 20.73
N LYS A 550 -28.42 -21.35 19.85
CA LYS A 550 -27.33 -21.96 19.08
C LYS A 550 -25.94 -21.49 19.51
N ASP A 551 -25.87 -20.68 20.57
CA ASP A 551 -24.64 -20.07 21.09
C ASP A 551 -23.83 -19.41 19.95
N ILE A 552 -24.51 -18.65 19.09
CA ILE A 552 -23.87 -17.89 18.00
C ILE A 552 -23.53 -16.49 18.51
N PRO A 553 -22.25 -16.10 18.57
CA PRO A 553 -21.89 -14.72 18.88
C PRO A 553 -22.44 -13.78 17.82
N VAL A 554 -23.08 -12.70 18.27
CA VAL A 554 -23.58 -11.62 17.42
C VAL A 554 -22.82 -10.35 17.77
N VAL A 555 -22.01 -9.86 16.84
CA VAL A 555 -21.14 -8.71 17.06
C VAL A 555 -21.64 -7.53 16.25
N SER A 556 -21.79 -6.40 16.93
CA SER A 556 -22.20 -5.12 16.37
C SER A 556 -23.55 -5.17 15.63
N PRO A 557 -24.66 -5.69 16.21
CA PRO A 557 -25.96 -5.62 15.56
C PRO A 557 -26.22 -4.17 15.11
N HIS A 558 -26.58 -3.99 13.85
CA HIS A 558 -26.81 -2.67 13.27
C HIS A 558 -28.24 -2.23 13.62
N SER A 559 -28.47 -2.12 14.94
CA SER A 559 -29.69 -1.72 15.64
C SER A 559 -29.33 -1.37 17.08
N GLY A 560 -29.96 -0.34 17.63
CA GLY A 560 -29.79 0.09 19.03
C GLY A 560 -30.90 -0.34 19.97
N VAL A 561 -31.71 -1.35 19.66
CA VAL A 561 -32.75 -1.80 20.62
C VAL A 561 -32.09 -2.25 21.94
N SER A 562 -32.64 -1.83 23.07
CA SER A 562 -32.02 -2.10 24.37
C SER A 562 -32.00 -3.58 24.75
N THR A 563 -32.82 -4.41 24.11
CA THR A 563 -32.88 -5.87 24.29
C THR A 563 -31.53 -6.56 24.08
N TRP A 564 -30.58 -5.95 23.36
CA TRP A 564 -29.20 -6.48 23.25
C TRP A 564 -28.42 -6.47 24.57
N SER A 565 -28.84 -5.64 25.52
CA SER A 565 -28.12 -5.37 26.76
C SER A 565 -29.00 -5.39 28.01
N ASN A 566 -30.33 -5.45 27.84
CA ASN A 566 -31.30 -5.53 28.93
C ASN A 566 -32.54 -6.36 28.55
N PRO A 567 -32.73 -7.57 29.10
CA PRO A 567 -31.79 -8.27 29.99
C PRO A 567 -30.45 -8.53 29.31
N PHE A 568 -29.38 -8.69 30.10
CA PHE A 568 -28.04 -8.90 29.57
C PHE A 568 -27.93 -10.24 28.83
N GLU A 569 -27.55 -10.18 27.54
CA GLU A 569 -27.32 -11.35 26.70
C GLU A 569 -25.83 -11.47 26.36
N ARG A 570 -25.17 -12.49 26.91
CA ARG A 570 -23.70 -12.62 26.86
C ARG A 570 -23.15 -12.79 25.43
N THR A 571 -23.89 -13.37 24.50
CA THR A 571 -23.39 -13.58 23.14
C THR A 571 -23.59 -12.37 22.22
N TYR A 572 -24.22 -11.30 22.71
CA TYR A 572 -24.47 -10.07 21.95
C TYR A 572 -23.52 -8.95 22.39
N PHE A 573 -22.83 -8.36 21.41
CA PHE A 573 -21.90 -7.26 21.62
C PHE A 573 -22.36 -6.04 20.85
N ALA A 574 -22.98 -5.07 21.53
CA ALA A 574 -23.49 -3.86 20.89
C ALA A 574 -22.32 -2.94 20.51
N LEU A 575 -22.38 -2.32 19.34
CA LEU A 575 -21.43 -1.28 18.94
C LEU A 575 -21.99 0.12 19.18
N GLN A 576 -23.27 0.29 18.85
CA GLN A 576 -23.98 1.56 18.89
C GLN A 576 -24.67 1.77 20.24
N PRO A 577 -24.94 3.02 20.64
CA PRO A 577 -25.75 3.31 21.82
C PRO A 577 -27.18 2.83 21.65
N SER A 578 -27.80 2.45 22.76
CA SER A 578 -29.21 2.04 22.73
C SER A 578 -30.13 3.21 22.37
N TYR A 579 -31.29 2.94 21.78
CA TYR A 579 -32.31 3.94 21.48
C TYR A 579 -32.77 4.67 22.74
N GLN A 580 -32.74 4.01 23.91
CA GLN A 580 -32.99 4.66 25.20
C GLN A 580 -31.93 5.70 25.55
N VAL A 581 -30.65 5.37 25.35
CA VAL A 581 -29.55 6.32 25.60
C VAL A 581 -29.61 7.47 24.61
N GLU A 582 -29.82 7.18 23.33
CA GLU A 582 -29.97 8.18 22.28
C GLU A 582 -31.13 9.14 22.56
N GLY A 583 -32.34 8.62 22.82
CA GLY A 583 -33.52 9.44 23.07
C GLY A 583 -33.34 10.39 24.26
N ARG A 584 -32.68 9.93 25.33
CA ARG A 584 -32.36 10.76 26.49
C ARG A 584 -31.30 11.83 26.17
N ILE A 585 -30.27 11.50 25.39
CA ILE A 585 -29.26 12.47 24.94
C ILE A 585 -29.92 13.56 24.09
N LEU A 586 -30.78 13.17 23.14
CA LEU A 586 -31.51 14.10 22.29
C LEU A 586 -32.43 15.00 23.11
N ALA A 587 -33.15 14.46 24.10
CA ALA A 587 -34.00 15.25 24.99
C ALA A 587 -33.17 16.25 25.81
N GLN A 588 -32.03 15.82 26.37
CA GLN A 588 -31.14 16.70 27.12
C GLN A 588 -30.59 17.83 26.25
N TYR A 589 -30.24 17.54 24.99
CA TYR A 589 -29.83 18.57 24.03
C TYR A 589 -30.94 19.59 23.78
N VAL A 590 -32.20 19.14 23.64
CA VAL A 590 -33.34 20.06 23.52
C VAL A 590 -33.49 20.93 24.77
N LEU A 591 -33.39 20.35 25.97
CA LEU A 591 -33.57 21.08 27.22
C LEU A 591 -32.44 22.09 27.50
N ASP A 592 -31.20 21.68 27.31
CA ASP A 592 -30.03 22.47 27.70
C ASP A 592 -29.62 23.49 26.62
N VAL A 593 -29.72 23.09 25.35
CA VAL A 593 -29.16 23.84 24.22
C VAL A 593 -30.25 24.55 23.44
N LEU A 594 -31.24 23.84 22.92
CA LEU A 594 -32.27 24.45 22.06
C LEU A 594 -33.31 25.24 22.88
N LYS A 595 -33.59 24.79 24.11
CA LYS A 595 -34.56 25.38 25.06
C LYS A 595 -35.97 25.54 24.48
N LEU A 596 -36.35 24.64 23.57
CA LEU A 596 -37.67 24.62 22.93
C LEU A 596 -38.66 23.82 23.79
N LYS A 597 -39.95 24.21 23.75
CA LYS A 597 -40.99 23.64 24.64
C LYS A 597 -42.18 23.06 23.90
N ARG A 598 -42.51 23.55 22.70
CA ARG A 598 -43.55 22.95 21.85
C ARG A 598 -42.90 21.90 20.95
N ILE A 599 -42.99 20.63 21.35
CA ILE A 599 -42.27 19.55 20.68
C ILE A 599 -43.26 18.54 20.12
N ALA A 600 -43.07 18.14 18.87
CA ALA A 600 -43.79 17.06 18.22
C ALA A 600 -42.84 15.89 17.93
N ILE A 601 -43.40 14.69 17.78
CA ILE A 601 -42.66 13.49 17.38
C ILE A 601 -43.26 12.94 16.10
N PHE A 602 -42.41 12.63 15.12
CA PHE A 602 -42.72 11.81 13.96
C PHE A 602 -41.94 10.51 14.07
N ALA A 603 -42.64 9.39 14.27
CA ALA A 603 -42.01 8.10 14.51
C ALA A 603 -42.64 6.97 13.68
N VAL A 604 -41.83 6.02 13.25
CA VAL A 604 -42.33 4.78 12.64
C VAL A 604 -42.98 3.91 13.72
N ASP A 605 -44.06 3.20 13.38
CA ASP A 605 -44.76 2.31 14.31
C ASP A 605 -44.12 0.92 14.41
N ASP A 606 -42.88 0.90 14.88
CA ASP A 606 -42.16 -0.32 15.23
C ASP A 606 -41.32 -0.14 16.51
N GLN A 607 -40.60 -1.19 16.92
CA GLN A 607 -39.78 -1.15 18.13
C GLN A 607 -38.74 -0.03 18.13
N PHE A 608 -38.14 0.32 16.97
CA PHE A 608 -37.17 1.41 16.88
C PHE A 608 -37.84 2.75 17.14
N GLY A 609 -38.93 3.04 16.42
CA GLY A 609 -39.64 4.29 16.58
C GLY A 609 -40.28 4.44 17.96
N GLN A 610 -40.75 3.34 18.56
CA GLN A 610 -41.35 3.33 19.89
C GLN A 610 -40.33 3.56 21.01
N GLU A 611 -39.22 2.84 21.02
CA GLU A 611 -38.29 2.84 22.15
C GLU A 611 -37.54 4.17 22.31
N GLY A 612 -36.97 4.68 21.23
CA GLY A 612 -36.22 5.93 21.27
C GLY A 612 -37.12 7.14 21.53
N SER A 613 -38.30 7.19 20.88
CA SER A 613 -39.25 8.28 21.09
C SER A 613 -39.84 8.27 22.50
N ALA A 614 -40.09 7.08 23.09
CA ALA A 614 -40.57 6.95 24.45
C ALA A 614 -39.51 7.43 25.46
N ALA A 615 -38.24 7.08 25.26
CA ALA A 615 -37.15 7.54 26.12
C ALA A 615 -36.97 9.06 26.07
N PHE A 616 -37.03 9.65 24.88
CA PHE A 616 -37.04 11.09 24.69
C PHE A 616 -38.22 11.76 25.43
N THR A 617 -39.43 11.22 25.25
CA THR A 617 -40.65 11.72 25.89
C THR A 617 -40.56 11.66 27.42
N ALA A 618 -40.06 10.54 27.95
CA ALA A 618 -39.92 10.35 29.39
C ALA A 618 -38.95 11.36 30.01
N GLU A 619 -37.87 11.70 29.32
CA GLU A 619 -36.90 12.69 29.80
C GLU A 619 -37.48 14.12 29.76
N LEU A 620 -38.22 14.49 28.71
CA LEU A 620 -38.92 15.79 28.65
C LEU A 620 -39.98 15.96 29.74
N LYS A 621 -40.73 14.90 30.06
CA LYS A 621 -41.73 14.92 31.14
C LYS A 621 -41.11 15.25 32.50
N LYS A 622 -39.87 14.84 32.77
CA LYS A 622 -39.17 15.21 34.01
C LYS A 622 -38.93 16.72 34.11
N ALA A 623 -38.82 17.40 32.97
CA ALA A 623 -38.70 18.85 32.88
C ALA A 623 -40.06 19.57 32.77
N GLY A 624 -41.18 18.86 32.91
CA GLY A 624 -42.53 19.42 32.84
C GLY A 624 -42.97 19.81 31.42
N ILE A 625 -42.35 19.25 30.38
CA ILE A 625 -42.73 19.50 28.98
C ILE A 625 -43.61 18.36 28.48
N GLU A 626 -44.77 18.72 27.93
CA GLU A 626 -45.67 17.80 27.22
C GLU A 626 -45.50 17.93 25.70
N LEU A 627 -45.74 16.83 24.99
CA LEU A 627 -45.68 16.82 23.52
C LEU A 627 -46.96 17.42 22.95
N THR A 628 -46.80 18.23 21.90
CA THR A 628 -47.90 18.80 21.12
C THR A 628 -48.65 17.72 20.34
N VAL A 629 -47.91 16.81 19.71
CA VAL A 629 -48.44 15.64 19.02
C VAL A 629 -47.37 14.55 18.89
N THR A 630 -47.79 13.28 18.88
CA THR A 630 -46.96 12.14 18.44
C THR A 630 -47.64 11.50 17.25
N LEU A 631 -47.07 11.73 16.07
CA LEU A 631 -47.55 11.15 14.82
C LEU A 631 -46.80 9.86 14.54
N ARG A 632 -47.56 8.77 14.35
CA ARG A 632 -47.04 7.45 13.99
C ARG A 632 -47.42 7.09 12.56
N HIS A 633 -46.52 6.43 11.85
CA HIS A 633 -46.76 5.95 10.48
C HIS A 633 -46.26 4.51 10.30
N GLY A 634 -46.85 3.80 9.33
CA GLY A 634 -46.36 2.47 8.93
C GLY A 634 -45.00 2.52 8.21
N ILE A 635 -44.26 1.42 8.23
CA ILE A 635 -42.92 1.32 7.60
C ILE A 635 -42.94 1.71 6.12
N ASP A 636 -43.96 1.25 5.38
CA ASP A 636 -44.14 1.51 3.94
C ASP A 636 -45.16 2.64 3.65
N GLU A 637 -45.63 3.34 4.68
CA GLU A 637 -46.57 4.45 4.51
C GLU A 637 -45.83 5.67 3.93
N SER A 638 -46.38 6.28 2.88
CA SER A 638 -45.93 7.58 2.38
C SER A 638 -47.15 8.45 2.11
N THR A 639 -47.53 9.26 3.10
CA THR A 639 -48.61 10.26 2.99
C THR A 639 -48.15 11.63 3.50
N PRO A 640 -47.08 12.21 2.91
CA PRO A 640 -46.37 13.33 3.50
C PRO A 640 -47.21 14.60 3.65
N GLU A 641 -48.20 14.84 2.77
CA GLU A 641 -49.11 15.98 2.89
C GLU A 641 -49.99 15.87 4.15
N LYS A 642 -50.45 14.66 4.49
CA LYS A 642 -51.22 14.39 5.71
C LYS A 642 -50.35 14.61 6.94
N TRP A 643 -49.12 14.09 6.93
CA TRP A 643 -48.19 14.26 8.05
C TRP A 643 -47.87 15.74 8.32
N VAL A 644 -47.64 16.53 7.27
CA VAL A 644 -47.40 17.98 7.37
C VAL A 644 -48.62 18.70 7.92
N ALA A 645 -49.83 18.38 7.47
CA ALA A 645 -51.06 19.01 7.97
C ALA A 645 -51.26 18.77 9.48
N GLU A 646 -51.08 17.54 9.94
CA GLU A 646 -51.21 17.19 11.36
C GLU A 646 -50.12 17.84 12.22
N LEU A 647 -48.86 17.86 11.75
CA LEU A 647 -47.77 18.52 12.45
C LEU A 647 -47.95 20.04 12.49
N THR A 648 -48.43 20.65 11.41
CA THR A 648 -48.68 22.11 11.35
C THR A 648 -49.77 22.51 12.33
N ALA A 649 -50.85 21.73 12.43
CA ALA A 649 -51.96 22.00 13.37
C ALA A 649 -51.54 21.94 14.85
N ALA A 650 -50.45 21.23 15.16
CA ALA A 650 -49.90 21.13 16.51
C ALA A 650 -48.94 22.28 16.89
N GLU A 651 -48.62 23.17 15.94
CA GLU A 651 -47.74 24.34 16.11
C GLU A 651 -46.40 24.06 16.85
N PRO A 652 -45.63 23.01 16.49
CA PRO A 652 -44.39 22.68 17.18
C PRO A 652 -43.26 23.66 16.84
N GLU A 653 -42.43 23.94 17.83
CA GLU A 653 -41.11 24.57 17.66
C GLU A 653 -40.06 23.56 17.16
N LEU A 654 -40.22 22.28 17.53
CA LEU A 654 -39.32 21.20 17.14
C LEU A 654 -40.09 19.94 16.77
N VAL A 655 -39.67 19.27 15.71
CA VAL A 655 -40.13 17.92 15.35
C VAL A 655 -38.97 16.93 15.48
N LEU A 656 -39.16 15.93 16.34
CA LEU A 656 -38.23 14.81 16.50
C LEU A 656 -38.54 13.72 15.48
N LEU A 657 -37.52 13.26 14.75
CA LEU A 657 -37.59 12.23 13.72
C LEU A 657 -37.00 10.91 14.24
N TYR A 658 -37.88 9.99 14.63
CA TYR A 658 -37.54 8.59 14.96
C TYR A 658 -38.16 7.65 13.92
N THR A 659 -37.71 7.83 12.67
CA THR A 659 -38.22 7.14 11.49
C THR A 659 -37.06 6.72 10.57
N TYR A 660 -37.37 6.06 9.46
CA TYR A 660 -36.41 5.64 8.44
C TYR A 660 -36.18 6.73 7.39
N VAL A 661 -35.12 6.54 6.59
CA VAL A 661 -34.58 7.54 5.68
C VAL A 661 -35.63 8.07 4.69
N LYS A 662 -36.40 7.18 4.04
CA LYS A 662 -37.36 7.59 3.01
C LYS A 662 -38.56 8.38 3.58
N PRO A 663 -39.27 7.92 4.64
CA PRO A 663 -40.32 8.73 5.26
C PRO A 663 -39.81 10.07 5.83
N ALA A 664 -38.59 10.11 6.39
CA ALA A 664 -37.98 11.37 6.82
C ALA A 664 -37.77 12.33 5.63
N ALA A 665 -37.21 11.85 4.52
CA ALA A 665 -37.02 12.67 3.33
C ALA A 665 -38.35 13.18 2.75
N ASP A 666 -39.36 12.31 2.68
CA ASP A 666 -40.69 12.68 2.18
C ASP A 666 -41.34 13.76 3.04
N LEU A 667 -41.26 13.64 4.37
CA LEU A 667 -41.74 14.64 5.31
C LEU A 667 -40.99 15.97 5.14
N LEU A 668 -39.67 15.95 5.06
CA LEU A 668 -38.86 17.16 4.90
C LEU A 668 -39.19 17.89 3.59
N CYS A 669 -39.31 17.15 2.48
CA CYS A 669 -39.68 17.70 1.18
C CYS A 669 -41.08 18.34 1.20
N ALA A 670 -42.08 17.65 1.73
CA ALA A 670 -43.44 18.19 1.81
C ALA A 670 -43.54 19.37 2.78
N ALA A 671 -42.83 19.32 3.91
CA ALA A 671 -42.77 20.43 4.86
C ALA A 671 -42.14 21.67 4.22
N TYR A 672 -41.05 21.50 3.47
CA TYR A 672 -40.41 22.57 2.71
C TYR A 672 -41.38 23.18 1.68
N ALA A 673 -42.07 22.35 0.89
CA ALA A 673 -43.06 22.81 -0.08
C ALA A 673 -44.26 23.54 0.57
N ALA A 674 -44.64 23.16 1.79
CA ALA A 674 -45.70 23.79 2.57
C ALA A 674 -45.23 25.00 3.40
N VAL A 675 -43.95 25.38 3.31
CA VAL A 675 -43.33 26.47 4.11
C VAL A 675 -43.45 26.21 5.63
N PHE A 676 -43.44 24.94 6.02
CA PHE A 676 -43.43 24.50 7.40
C PHE A 676 -41.99 24.19 7.84
N HIS A 677 -41.41 25.08 8.66
CA HIS A 677 -39.99 25.03 9.05
C HIS A 677 -39.79 25.03 10.58
N PRO A 678 -40.23 23.99 11.30
CA PRO A 678 -39.83 23.81 12.69
C PRO A 678 -38.33 23.48 12.77
N ALA A 679 -37.77 23.51 13.98
CA ALA A 679 -36.46 22.88 14.20
C ALA A 679 -36.58 21.36 13.98
N TRP A 680 -35.69 20.78 13.18
CA TRP A 680 -35.67 19.33 12.94
C TRP A 680 -34.54 18.67 13.74
N LEU A 681 -34.88 17.60 14.46
CA LEU A 681 -33.93 16.78 15.22
C LEU A 681 -34.21 15.30 14.93
N GLY A 682 -33.19 14.49 14.66
CA GLY A 682 -33.39 13.10 14.23
C GLY A 682 -32.43 12.09 14.83
N SER A 683 -32.79 10.82 14.70
CA SER A 683 -31.98 9.69 15.13
C SER A 683 -30.75 9.46 14.24
N TYR A 684 -29.71 8.80 14.77
CA TYR A 684 -28.55 8.33 14.03
C TYR A 684 -28.89 7.38 12.88
N VAL A 685 -30.09 6.77 12.90
CA VAL A 685 -30.58 5.91 11.82
C VAL A 685 -30.72 6.67 10.50
N ILE A 686 -31.00 7.97 10.53
CA ILE A 686 -31.15 8.81 9.33
C ILE A 686 -29.94 9.71 9.06
N SER A 687 -28.80 9.45 9.71
CA SER A 687 -27.57 10.26 9.56
C SER A 687 -26.72 9.89 8.34
N GLY A 688 -27.24 9.05 7.44
CA GLY A 688 -26.57 8.69 6.20
C GLY A 688 -26.59 9.82 5.15
N PRO A 689 -25.67 9.81 4.18
CA PRO A 689 -25.69 10.76 3.06
C PRO A 689 -26.91 10.56 2.13
N ASP A 690 -27.54 9.39 2.16
CA ASP A 690 -28.73 9.05 1.39
C ASP A 690 -29.95 9.89 1.79
N LEU A 691 -30.11 10.25 3.07
CA LEU A 691 -31.15 11.19 3.49
C LEU A 691 -31.03 12.52 2.76
N LEU A 692 -29.83 13.10 2.75
CA LEU A 692 -29.56 14.38 2.11
C LEU A 692 -29.75 14.30 0.60
N GLN A 693 -29.45 13.14 -0.01
CA GLN A 693 -29.69 12.88 -1.42
C GLN A 693 -31.18 12.83 -1.76
N PHE A 694 -32.00 12.19 -0.92
CA PHE A 694 -33.44 12.07 -1.18
C PHE A 694 -34.21 13.35 -0.85
N ALA A 695 -33.85 14.05 0.23
CA ALA A 695 -34.52 15.28 0.63
C ALA A 695 -34.05 16.50 -0.19
N GLY A 696 -32.80 16.50 -0.66
CA GLY A 696 -32.17 17.66 -1.28
C GLY A 696 -31.70 18.70 -0.26
N ALA A 697 -30.72 19.52 -0.67
CA ALA A 697 -30.00 20.42 0.23
C ALA A 697 -30.89 21.48 0.90
N GLU A 698 -31.95 21.92 0.23
CA GLU A 698 -32.88 22.95 0.74
C GLU A 698 -33.82 22.38 1.78
N ALA A 699 -34.50 21.27 1.50
CA ALA A 699 -35.46 20.67 2.41
C ALA A 699 -34.77 20.05 3.65
N SER A 700 -33.54 19.55 3.50
CA SER A 700 -32.77 19.04 4.63
C SER A 700 -32.02 20.13 5.42
N HIS A 701 -32.03 21.39 4.98
CA HIS A 701 -31.23 22.43 5.61
C HIS A 701 -31.53 22.55 7.09
N ASP A 702 -30.49 22.64 7.93
CA ASP A 702 -30.58 22.76 9.38
C ASP A 702 -31.17 21.57 10.14
N LEU A 703 -31.44 20.45 9.45
CA LEU A 703 -31.71 19.19 10.12
C LEU A 703 -30.52 18.78 10.99
N ARG A 704 -30.79 18.52 12.27
CA ARG A 704 -29.85 17.93 13.20
C ARG A 704 -30.12 16.46 13.37
N VAL A 705 -29.08 15.64 13.40
CA VAL A 705 -29.19 14.20 13.69
C VAL A 705 -28.16 13.78 14.71
N ALA A 706 -28.49 12.82 15.55
CA ALA A 706 -27.48 12.05 16.26
C ALA A 706 -26.57 11.36 15.24
N GLY A 707 -25.30 11.16 15.59
CA GLY A 707 -24.36 10.49 14.71
C GLY A 707 -23.01 10.30 15.38
N TYR A 708 -22.07 9.80 14.61
CA TYR A 708 -20.71 9.57 15.06
C TYR A 708 -19.80 10.61 14.41
N PRO A 709 -19.02 11.38 15.20
CA PRO A 709 -18.05 12.28 14.61
C PRO A 709 -17.02 11.45 13.83
N SER A 710 -16.49 12.01 12.74
CA SER A 710 -15.32 11.39 12.10
C SER A 710 -14.19 11.29 13.13
N GLY A 711 -13.42 10.19 13.10
CA GLY A 711 -12.17 10.12 13.84
C GLY A 711 -11.24 11.29 13.44
N PRO A 712 -10.28 11.68 14.29
CA PRO A 712 -9.32 12.72 13.92
C PRO A 712 -8.64 12.34 12.60
N ARG A 713 -8.57 13.25 11.62
CA ARG A 713 -7.87 12.97 10.34
C ARG A 713 -6.40 12.61 10.55
N THR A 714 -5.82 13.03 11.67
CA THR A 714 -4.48 12.68 12.13
C THR A 714 -4.38 11.29 12.76
N HIS A 715 -5.48 10.62 13.05
CA HIS A 715 -5.48 9.26 13.60
C HIS A 715 -5.24 8.22 12.48
N ARG A 716 -4.34 7.26 12.73
CA ARG A 716 -3.96 6.24 11.74
C ARG A 716 -5.16 5.43 11.23
N GLY A 717 -6.03 5.00 12.14
CA GLY A 717 -7.24 4.23 11.80
C GLY A 717 -8.20 4.98 10.88
N GLU A 718 -8.40 6.28 11.12
CA GLU A 718 -9.25 7.12 10.26
C GLU A 718 -8.65 7.30 8.85
N ARG A 719 -7.32 7.50 8.75
CA ARG A 719 -6.64 7.56 7.44
C ARG A 719 -6.74 6.23 6.70
N LEU A 720 -6.52 5.12 7.39
CA LEU A 720 -6.61 3.79 6.80
C LEU A 720 -8.02 3.54 6.25
N TYR A 721 -9.05 3.79 7.05
CA TYR A 721 -10.45 3.69 6.61
C TYR A 721 -10.72 4.52 5.36
N ARG A 722 -10.34 5.81 5.36
CA ARG A 722 -10.56 6.69 4.19
C ARG A 722 -9.82 6.22 2.94
N ASN A 723 -8.57 5.80 3.10
CA ASN A 723 -7.74 5.32 1.99
C ASN A 723 -8.29 4.02 1.40
N LEU A 724 -8.70 3.07 2.26
CA LEU A 724 -9.26 1.81 1.79
C LEU A 724 -10.62 2.03 1.12
N MET A 725 -11.50 2.86 1.70
CA MET A 725 -12.79 3.20 1.06
C MET A 725 -12.58 3.87 -0.30
N ALA A 726 -11.65 4.84 -0.41
CA ALA A 726 -11.35 5.49 -1.69
C ALA A 726 -10.75 4.53 -2.73
N ARG A 727 -9.98 3.53 -2.28
CA ARG A 727 -9.36 2.53 -3.16
C ARG A 727 -10.36 1.49 -3.66
N PHE A 728 -11.17 0.92 -2.77
CA PHE A 728 -12.07 -0.19 -3.10
C PHE A 728 -13.43 0.28 -3.64
N PHE A 729 -13.88 1.48 -3.24
CA PHE A 729 -15.16 2.06 -3.63
C PHE A 729 -15.00 3.52 -4.06
N PRO A 730 -14.27 3.80 -5.17
CA PRO A 730 -14.11 5.16 -5.67
C PRO A 730 -15.48 5.78 -6.00
N GLY A 731 -15.76 6.94 -5.42
CA GLY A 731 -17.05 7.63 -5.57
C GLY A 731 -18.02 7.45 -4.39
N GLU A 732 -17.73 6.56 -3.45
CA GLU A 732 -18.50 6.47 -2.21
C GLU A 732 -18.05 7.52 -1.19
N THR A 733 -19.02 8.25 -0.64
CA THR A 733 -18.74 9.22 0.42
C THR A 733 -18.68 8.51 1.78
N PRO A 734 -17.60 8.67 2.56
CA PRO A 734 -17.56 8.20 3.95
C PRO A 734 -18.73 8.76 4.75
N GLY A 735 -19.52 7.89 5.37
CA GLY A 735 -20.76 8.23 6.07
C GLY A 735 -21.00 7.33 7.27
N THR A 736 -22.13 7.52 7.98
CA THR A 736 -22.39 6.78 9.23
C THR A 736 -22.41 5.25 9.03
N HIS A 737 -23.10 4.75 8.01
CA HIS A 737 -23.35 3.31 7.89
C HIS A 737 -22.14 2.50 7.40
N ASN A 738 -21.38 2.99 6.41
CA ASN A 738 -20.13 2.32 6.01
C ASN A 738 -19.06 2.41 7.11
N ARG A 739 -19.07 3.47 7.92
CA ARG A 739 -18.21 3.60 9.10
C ARG A 739 -18.55 2.58 10.19
N ILE A 740 -19.83 2.39 10.49
CA ILE A 740 -20.30 1.36 11.43
C ILE A 740 -19.88 -0.02 10.95
N GLY A 741 -20.12 -0.35 9.66
CA GLY A 741 -19.70 -1.62 9.07
C GLY A 741 -18.19 -1.83 9.20
N TYR A 742 -17.39 -0.84 8.84
CA TYR A 742 -15.93 -0.93 8.98
C TYR A 742 -15.50 -1.16 10.43
N ALA A 743 -16.04 -0.38 11.38
CA ALA A 743 -15.69 -0.52 12.79
C ALA A 743 -16.15 -1.85 13.40
N ALA A 744 -17.30 -2.38 12.97
CA ALA A 744 -17.76 -3.72 13.35
C ALA A 744 -16.76 -4.80 12.89
N ALA A 745 -16.25 -4.69 11.67
CA ALA A 745 -15.21 -5.59 11.16
C ALA A 745 -13.90 -5.44 11.95
N GLN A 746 -13.50 -4.22 12.31
CA GLN A 746 -12.34 -3.99 13.19
C GLN A 746 -12.48 -4.70 14.52
N LEU A 747 -13.65 -4.57 15.16
CA LEU A 747 -13.95 -5.17 16.45
C LEU A 747 -13.90 -6.71 16.39
N VAL A 748 -14.47 -7.31 15.35
CA VAL A 748 -14.43 -8.77 15.14
C VAL A 748 -13.00 -9.25 14.93
N VAL A 749 -12.23 -8.59 14.07
CA VAL A 749 -10.82 -8.97 13.82
C VAL A 749 -10.00 -8.87 15.10
N GLU A 750 -10.23 -7.83 15.91
CA GLU A 750 -9.56 -7.68 17.20
C GLU A 750 -9.91 -8.83 18.14
N GLY A 751 -11.20 -9.16 18.28
CA GLY A 751 -11.64 -10.30 19.09
C GLY A 751 -11.02 -11.62 18.61
N LEU A 752 -10.98 -11.85 17.28
CA LEU A 752 -10.35 -13.04 16.70
C LEU A 752 -8.84 -13.09 16.96
N ARG A 753 -8.15 -11.94 16.90
CA ARG A 753 -6.72 -11.84 17.20
C ARG A 753 -6.45 -12.18 18.67
N ARG A 754 -7.21 -11.58 19.59
CA ARG A 754 -7.08 -11.81 21.04
C ARG A 754 -7.46 -13.23 21.47
N ALA A 755 -8.42 -13.85 20.80
CA ALA A 755 -8.83 -15.24 21.08
C ALA A 755 -7.74 -16.28 20.80
N GLY A 756 -6.71 -15.93 20.03
CA GLY A 756 -5.61 -16.82 19.68
C GLY A 756 -5.95 -17.85 18.58
N PRO A 757 -4.96 -18.69 18.19
CA PRO A 757 -5.08 -19.62 17.07
C PRO A 757 -5.98 -20.84 17.34
N ASP A 758 -6.18 -21.19 18.62
CA ASP A 758 -7.09 -22.24 19.08
C ASP A 758 -8.52 -21.67 19.22
N LEU A 759 -9.01 -21.15 18.09
CA LEU A 759 -10.22 -20.34 18.07
C LEU A 759 -11.45 -21.16 18.47
N THR A 760 -12.11 -20.72 19.53
CA THR A 760 -13.43 -21.19 19.97
C THR A 760 -14.36 -20.00 20.15
N ARG A 761 -15.68 -20.21 20.07
CA ARG A 761 -16.64 -19.13 20.31
C ARG A 761 -16.53 -18.57 21.73
N GLU A 762 -16.34 -19.43 22.72
CA GLU A 762 -16.12 -19.00 24.11
C GLU A 762 -14.84 -18.17 24.24
N GLY A 763 -13.72 -18.61 23.64
CA GLY A 763 -12.49 -17.83 23.64
C GLY A 763 -12.62 -16.49 22.91
N PHE A 764 -13.43 -16.43 21.85
CA PHE A 764 -13.75 -15.19 21.14
C PHE A 764 -14.62 -14.23 21.97
N ILE A 765 -15.62 -14.76 22.69
CA ILE A 765 -16.46 -13.99 23.63
C ILE A 765 -15.57 -13.41 24.74
N GLN A 766 -14.75 -14.23 25.38
CA GLN A 766 -13.81 -13.79 26.44
C GLN A 766 -12.80 -12.75 25.93
N ALA A 767 -12.35 -12.91 24.69
CA ALA A 767 -11.47 -11.95 24.04
C ALA A 767 -12.14 -10.59 23.83
N LEU A 768 -13.42 -10.56 23.42
CA LEU A 768 -14.19 -9.33 23.34
C LEU A 768 -14.47 -8.75 24.73
N GLU A 769 -14.83 -9.58 25.71
CA GLU A 769 -15.02 -9.20 27.14
C GLU A 769 -13.75 -8.60 27.78
N SER A 770 -12.57 -8.79 27.17
CA SER A 770 -11.29 -8.22 27.62
C SER A 770 -10.96 -6.83 27.05
N LEU A 771 -11.84 -6.28 26.21
CA LEU A 771 -11.61 -4.98 25.58
C LEU A 771 -11.82 -3.86 26.61
N GLU A 772 -10.78 -3.06 26.83
CA GLU A 772 -10.79 -1.89 27.69
C GLU A 772 -10.27 -0.70 26.87
N ASP A 773 -11.10 0.34 26.75
CA ASP A 773 -10.86 1.57 25.98
C ASP A 773 -10.27 1.32 24.59
N TRP A 774 -10.71 0.24 23.94
CA TRP A 774 -10.18 -0.16 22.66
C TRP A 774 -10.75 0.71 21.54
N THR A 775 -9.90 1.19 20.63
CA THR A 775 -10.34 1.91 19.43
C THR A 775 -9.57 1.48 18.18
N GLY A 776 -10.33 1.21 17.12
CA GLY A 776 -9.79 1.08 15.76
C GLY A 776 -9.52 2.43 15.09
N GLY A 777 -9.76 3.56 15.78
CA GLY A 777 -9.51 4.92 15.30
C GLY A 777 -10.63 5.56 14.47
N VAL A 778 -11.66 4.79 14.14
CA VAL A 778 -12.78 5.19 13.26
C VAL A 778 -14.02 5.56 14.07
N LEU A 779 -14.17 4.97 15.27
CA LEU A 779 -15.18 5.27 16.28
C LEU A 779 -14.49 5.55 17.63
N PRO A 780 -15.20 6.19 18.59
CA PRO A 780 -14.68 6.38 19.95
C PRO A 780 -14.29 5.04 20.62
N PRO A 781 -13.48 5.08 21.68
CA PRO A 781 -13.12 3.90 22.45
C PRO A 781 -14.33 3.11 22.97
N ILE A 782 -14.20 1.79 22.96
CA ILE A 782 -15.21 0.83 23.39
C ILE A 782 -14.60 -0.08 24.46
N SER A 783 -15.38 -0.33 25.51
CA SER A 783 -15.04 -1.26 26.58
C SER A 783 -16.16 -2.28 26.72
N TYR A 784 -15.80 -3.54 26.94
CA TYR A 784 -16.73 -4.59 27.32
C TYR A 784 -16.25 -5.24 28.62
N SER A 785 -17.17 -5.92 29.29
CA SER A 785 -16.88 -6.75 30.45
C SER A 785 -17.80 -7.98 30.45
N PRO A 786 -17.52 -9.03 31.25
CA PRO A 786 -18.39 -10.21 31.36
C PRO A 786 -19.84 -9.92 31.79
N THR A 787 -20.13 -8.70 32.23
CA THR A 787 -21.46 -8.25 32.68
C THR A 787 -21.99 -7.03 31.93
N ASP A 788 -21.24 -6.50 30.97
CA ASP A 788 -21.63 -5.32 30.20
C ASP A 788 -21.06 -5.35 28.80
N HIS A 789 -21.92 -5.63 27.83
CA HIS A 789 -21.59 -5.64 26.40
C HIS A 789 -22.20 -4.45 25.65
N ARG A 790 -22.55 -3.37 26.38
CA ARG A 790 -22.92 -2.11 25.76
C ARG A 790 -21.66 -1.49 25.16
N GLY A 791 -21.70 -1.15 23.88
CA GLY A 791 -20.58 -0.52 23.19
C GLY A 791 -20.52 0.97 23.50
N LEU A 792 -20.69 1.79 22.47
CA LEU A 792 -20.73 3.23 22.64
C LEU A 792 -21.93 3.65 23.51
N THR A 793 -21.69 4.59 24.41
CA THR A 793 -22.73 5.21 25.27
C THR A 793 -22.84 6.73 25.04
N ALA A 794 -22.21 7.21 23.97
CA ALA A 794 -22.10 8.62 23.62
C ALA A 794 -22.32 8.83 22.12
N LEU A 795 -22.86 9.99 21.75
CA LEU A 795 -23.13 10.40 20.37
C LEU A 795 -22.74 11.87 20.17
N ALA A 796 -22.45 12.28 18.94
CA ALA A 796 -22.38 13.69 18.58
C ALA A 796 -23.63 14.08 17.78
N LEU A 797 -23.93 15.37 17.73
CA LEU A 797 -24.88 15.88 16.75
C LEU A 797 -24.17 16.35 15.49
N GLN A 798 -24.82 16.10 14.36
CA GLN A 798 -24.45 16.60 13.05
C GLN A 798 -25.59 17.46 12.52
N ARG A 799 -25.26 18.53 11.82
CA ARG A 799 -26.21 19.44 11.17
C ARG A 799 -26.02 19.39 9.66
N ALA A 800 -27.12 19.30 8.93
CA ALA A 800 -27.13 19.34 7.47
C ALA A 800 -26.92 20.79 6.98
N ILE A 801 -25.79 21.03 6.31
CA ILE A 801 -25.43 22.33 5.73
C ILE A 801 -24.96 22.10 4.30
N ASN A 802 -25.59 22.77 3.32
CA ASN A 802 -25.27 22.68 1.90
C ASN A 802 -25.17 21.23 1.38
N GLY A 803 -26.15 20.39 1.75
CA GLY A 803 -26.20 18.98 1.34
C GLY A 803 -25.11 18.10 1.95
N ARG A 804 -24.51 18.50 3.06
CA ARG A 804 -23.49 17.72 3.78
C ARG A 804 -23.73 17.73 5.29
N TRP A 805 -23.39 16.63 5.94
CA TRP A 805 -23.34 16.54 7.41
C TRP A 805 -22.11 17.26 7.95
N VAL A 806 -22.32 18.21 8.85
CA VAL A 806 -21.28 18.95 9.58
C VAL A 806 -21.44 18.65 11.07
N VAL A 807 -20.38 18.22 11.74
CA VAL A 807 -20.42 17.96 13.19
C VAL A 807 -20.69 19.26 13.94
N GLU A 808 -21.74 19.30 14.76
CA GLU A 808 -22.17 20.47 15.53
C GLU A 808 -21.69 20.40 16.98
N THR A 809 -21.56 19.21 17.55
CA THR A 809 -21.15 19.02 18.96
C THR A 809 -19.98 18.06 19.10
N GLY A 810 -19.30 18.10 20.26
CA GLY A 810 -18.50 16.97 20.73
C GLY A 810 -19.38 15.77 21.10
N LEU A 811 -18.76 14.71 21.64
CA LEU A 811 -19.49 13.57 22.19
C LEU A 811 -20.33 13.99 23.41
N LEU A 812 -21.64 13.85 23.30
CA LEU A 812 -22.63 14.01 24.35
C LEU A 812 -22.77 12.68 25.09
N LYS A 813 -22.69 12.73 26.41
CA LYS A 813 -22.89 11.61 27.33
C LYS A 813 -24.03 11.94 28.27
N LEU A 814 -24.78 10.93 28.71
CA LEU A 814 -25.69 11.09 29.83
C LEU A 814 -24.87 11.39 31.08
N LYS A 815 -25.28 12.39 31.86
CA LYS A 815 -24.76 12.58 33.22
C LYS A 815 -25.31 11.45 34.08
N GLU A 816 -24.45 10.77 34.81
CA GLU A 816 -24.85 9.76 35.81
C GLU A 816 -25.71 10.36 36.92
#